data_AF-A0A7Y6I6Z5-F1
#
_entry.id   AF-A0A7Y6I6Z5-F1
#
_cell.length_a   1.000
_cell.length_b   1.000
_cell.length_c   1.000
_cell.angle_alpha   90.00
_cell.angle_beta   90.00
_cell.angle_gamma   90.00
#
_symmetry.space_group_name_H-M   'P 1'
#
loop_
_entity.id
_entity.type
_entity.pdbx_description
1 polymer ?
#
loop_
_entity_poly.entity_id
_entity_poly.type
_entity_poly.pdbx_seq_one_letter_code
_entity_poly.pdbx_strand_id
1 'polypeptide(L)'
;MSGYHWAEVPALVEAATVEDWTRPLAGAADVIEKVLRVGRRIPDSLLRDALAVREPRFLAAVLDNARLLADPAARDRIEQVLAGDVTPFVETLMSARATRDRADVRERLAATGRPEVVERAHLGHPAWSWRLRREVVAAAEHPDPSPVLDHARRVLESGEPELGLVADQLDALLTLHDHAEDGLERLARVDAGPLRPEVAGVLRTVLDTGDAGVLRAAAERAEGVEGLLAELYDGKTPGDHRRSLEWREPLDWAALTAAARKKPFVKDAAAAVTARPDCPGELRVLLYARHPTVVAENAAHLDVELVRADCNKRGRAKATRILVSRGLGRGISGADLAAHGAPAVAVLEAVRGVRREYAPAVDEFTERLSDLVEKHLGDDVGAWRSARALLKDFPGTIPDLLAEAAASKPVAGSATSPMDGEWPDAASCPYSSAPSSYTGVRLAFATLLDAAADSAHEALTPHLDGQTTHDLYRLCAWRPGWPDQALATAPKGRVSPAWILAGRPGLDAEAIERLMSTADPEVLLLLFWHAACTDDQRARIIAVAEERPDPEYAFPTRPEHAQNWRVADLYACSHTDLFDTMLRTVYVLGPIPQLRLFLHVWRTWGAEAVAAMLSEPPVTFSTYDRSREVIEDLLRRPDRRSALAELETRVAEGTSVQAQIAMWRTRRDRAAMFKETHRWHWAELLAEHRREPFHGDIVGLLPRVPDCPEEFRREAETVLLTFEGKMYGRLMSGIPPEKVLATFEIGHPDGWLIPAIEAGRVTWAQAVEHGFPAENVLRHLNRHGRDGGGHEALSALMRDTLKDSPEAWLLAVSMLPGFTGSITELLRTAATAVG
;
A
#
# COMPACT_ATOMS: atom_id res chain seq x y z
N MET A 1 24.36 -0.16 32.92
CA MET A 1 23.48 1.02 32.90
C MET A 1 22.88 1.14 31.51
N SER A 2 21.56 1.30 31.46
CA SER A 2 20.60 0.76 30.47
C SER A 2 20.49 1.57 29.17
N GLY A 3 20.51 0.86 28.03
CA GLY A 3 20.39 1.42 26.68
C GLY A 3 19.01 1.97 26.27
N TYR A 4 18.22 2.53 27.19
CA TYR A 4 16.85 3.01 26.91
C TYR A 4 16.66 4.55 26.89
N HIS A 5 17.66 5.37 27.28
CA HIS A 5 17.49 6.82 27.46
C HIS A 5 17.76 7.70 26.21
N TRP A 6 17.82 7.10 25.02
CA TRP A 6 18.29 7.77 23.80
C TRP A 6 17.25 7.84 22.68
N ALA A 7 15.96 7.62 22.98
CA ALA A 7 14.88 7.74 21.98
C ALA A 7 14.35 9.18 21.87
N GLU A 8 14.68 10.03 22.84
CA GLU A 8 14.10 11.35 23.08
C GLU A 8 14.99 12.48 22.57
N VAL A 9 16.31 12.27 22.55
CA VAL A 9 17.30 13.27 22.14
C VAL A 9 17.22 13.70 20.66
N PRO A 10 16.74 12.89 19.69
CA PRO A 10 16.57 13.36 18.32
C PRO A 10 15.75 14.65 18.22
N ALA A 11 14.72 14.84 19.05
CA ALA A 11 13.90 16.05 19.01
C ALA A 11 14.68 17.31 19.43
N LEU A 12 15.57 17.20 20.42
CA LEU A 12 16.44 18.32 20.84
C LEU A 12 17.52 18.65 19.80
N VAL A 13 18.03 17.64 19.08
CA VAL A 13 18.97 17.89 17.97
C VAL A 13 18.23 18.51 16.79
N GLU A 14 17.07 17.96 16.41
CA GLU A 14 16.25 18.43 15.28
C GLU A 14 15.77 19.87 15.44
N ALA A 15 15.54 20.33 16.68
CA ALA A 15 15.07 21.67 17.00
C ALA A 15 16.18 22.68 17.37
N ALA A 16 17.43 22.22 17.51
CA ALA A 16 18.54 23.08 17.90
C ALA A 16 18.88 24.09 16.81
N THR A 17 19.12 25.33 17.23
CA THR A 17 19.57 26.44 16.37
C THR A 17 21.08 26.68 16.46
N VAL A 18 21.82 25.74 17.05
CA VAL A 18 23.28 25.83 17.20
C VAL A 18 23.94 26.00 15.82
N GLU A 19 24.68 27.08 15.65
CA GLU A 19 25.41 27.38 14.42
C GLU A 19 26.76 26.68 14.34
N ASP A 20 27.37 26.37 15.49
CA ASP A 20 28.66 25.66 15.61
C ASP A 20 28.51 24.39 16.49
N TRP A 21 28.48 23.24 15.84
CA TRP A 21 28.35 21.94 16.49
C TRP A 21 29.69 21.32 16.90
N THR A 22 30.83 22.00 16.72
CA THR A 22 32.16 21.44 17.01
C THR A 22 32.28 20.94 18.46
N ARG A 23 31.85 21.75 19.43
CA ARG A 23 31.88 21.38 20.85
C ARG A 23 30.84 20.30 21.21
N PRO A 24 29.57 20.39 20.76
CA PRO A 24 28.60 19.32 20.91
C PRO A 24 29.04 17.98 20.33
N LEU A 25 29.67 17.98 19.14
CA LEU A 25 30.22 16.78 18.49
C LEU A 25 31.27 16.10 19.37
N ALA A 26 32.11 16.86 20.07
CA ALA A 26 33.06 16.31 21.02
C ALA A 26 32.41 15.84 22.34
N GLY A 27 31.44 16.60 22.87
CA GLY A 27 30.86 16.36 24.19
C GLY A 27 29.70 15.36 24.25
N ALA A 28 28.99 15.15 23.13
CA ALA A 28 27.82 14.27 23.01
C ALA A 28 27.87 13.44 21.73
N ALA A 29 29.06 12.94 21.39
CA ALA A 29 29.29 12.26 20.13
C ALA A 29 28.37 11.06 19.87
N ASP A 30 28.16 10.18 20.86
CA ASP A 30 27.33 8.98 20.71
C ASP A 30 25.86 9.34 20.41
N VAL A 31 25.38 10.44 20.98
CA VAL A 31 24.04 10.96 20.76
C VAL A 31 23.91 11.48 19.33
N ILE A 32 24.87 12.31 18.92
CA ILE A 32 24.87 12.93 17.60
C ILE A 32 25.07 11.88 16.51
N GLU A 33 25.95 10.91 16.71
CA GLU A 33 26.13 9.76 15.80
C GLU A 33 24.79 9.04 15.60
N LYS A 34 24.07 8.73 16.69
CA LYS A 34 22.76 8.08 16.58
C LYS A 34 21.76 8.95 15.82
N VAL A 35 21.72 10.26 16.08
CA VAL A 35 20.82 11.17 15.35
C VAL A 35 21.21 11.25 13.88
N LEU A 36 22.48 11.36 13.52
CA LEU A 36 22.93 11.31 12.13
C LEU A 36 22.51 10.00 11.46
N ARG A 37 22.53 8.86 12.16
CA ARG A 37 22.19 7.53 11.63
C ARG A 37 20.69 7.32 11.39
N VAL A 38 19.82 7.73 12.32
CA VAL A 38 18.37 7.42 12.25
C VAL A 38 17.45 8.64 12.27
N GLY A 39 18.03 9.83 12.45
CA GLY A 39 17.32 11.11 12.48
C GLY A 39 16.64 11.37 11.16
N ARG A 40 15.42 11.88 11.23
CA ARG A 40 14.61 12.10 10.03
C ARG A 40 14.87 13.48 9.43
N ARG A 41 15.22 14.46 10.28
CA ARG A 41 15.68 15.80 9.92
C ARG A 41 17.03 15.99 10.59
N ILE A 42 18.01 16.55 9.90
CA ILE A 42 19.31 16.86 10.48
C ILE A 42 19.53 18.34 10.23
N PRO A 43 19.82 19.16 11.25
CA PRO A 43 20.18 20.56 11.02
C PRO A 43 21.34 20.68 10.04
N ASP A 44 21.22 21.62 9.12
CA ASP A 44 22.24 21.84 8.09
C ASP A 44 23.62 22.15 8.68
N SER A 45 23.65 22.96 9.76
CA SER A 45 24.88 23.26 10.51
C SER A 45 25.47 22.00 11.12
N LEU A 46 24.66 21.12 11.71
CA LEU A 46 25.13 19.85 12.26
C LEU A 46 25.73 18.95 11.18
N LEU A 47 25.04 18.76 10.06
CA LEU A 47 25.56 17.93 8.97
C LEU A 47 26.88 18.51 8.43
N ARG A 48 26.95 19.84 8.23
CA ARG A 48 28.16 20.53 7.77
C ARG A 48 29.31 20.31 8.75
N ASP A 49 29.10 20.55 10.04
CA ASP A 49 30.16 20.50 11.04
C ASP A 49 30.60 19.06 11.33
N ALA A 50 29.66 18.10 11.36
CA ALA A 50 29.96 16.66 11.52
C ALA A 50 30.84 16.15 10.38
N LEU A 51 30.58 16.62 9.16
CA LEU A 51 31.40 16.32 7.99
C LEU A 51 32.74 17.07 8.00
N ALA A 52 32.78 18.31 8.49
CA ALA A 52 33.99 19.13 8.59
C ALA A 52 34.98 18.64 9.65
N VAL A 53 34.51 18.02 10.74
CA VAL A 53 35.36 17.39 11.78
C VAL A 53 36.13 16.18 11.24
N ARG A 54 35.66 15.59 10.13
CA ARG A 54 36.29 14.45 9.45
C ARG A 54 36.51 13.22 10.35
N GLU A 55 35.60 13.00 11.30
CA GLU A 55 35.60 11.78 12.14
C GLU A 55 34.87 10.62 11.43
N PRO A 56 35.49 9.42 11.31
CA PRO A 56 34.91 8.30 10.56
C PRO A 56 33.52 7.84 11.04
N ARG A 57 33.26 7.88 12.35
CA ARG A 57 31.96 7.47 12.92
C ARG A 57 30.79 8.36 12.48
N PHE A 58 31.01 9.66 12.31
CA PHE A 58 29.95 10.59 11.88
C PHE A 58 29.66 10.41 10.39
N LEU A 59 30.70 10.23 9.57
CA LEU A 59 30.50 9.85 8.18
C LEU A 59 29.77 8.51 8.07
N ALA A 60 30.14 7.50 8.87
CA ALA A 60 29.46 6.21 8.89
C ALA A 60 27.97 6.36 9.21
N ALA A 61 27.64 7.13 10.25
CA ALA A 61 26.26 7.43 10.62
C ALA A 61 25.48 8.14 9.50
N VAL A 62 26.09 9.14 8.85
CA VAL A 62 25.46 9.84 7.72
C VAL A 62 25.19 8.88 6.55
N LEU A 63 26.14 7.99 6.24
CA LEU A 63 26.02 7.02 5.14
C LEU A 63 25.02 5.89 5.43
N ASP A 64 24.78 5.57 6.70
CA ASP A 64 23.74 4.63 7.11
C ASP A 64 22.32 5.24 7.04
N ASN A 65 22.22 6.57 6.94
CA ASN A 65 20.93 7.26 6.90
C ASN A 65 20.39 7.38 5.47
N ALA A 66 19.58 6.39 5.07
CA ALA A 66 18.96 6.33 3.74
C ALA A 66 18.15 7.59 3.37
N ARG A 67 17.65 8.35 4.34
CA ARG A 67 16.87 9.58 4.07
C ARG A 67 17.78 10.75 3.72
N LEU A 68 18.90 10.91 4.42
CA LEU A 68 19.92 11.89 4.04
C LEU A 68 20.46 11.58 2.64
N LEU A 69 20.68 10.30 2.34
CA LEU A 69 21.11 9.90 0.99
C LEU A 69 20.04 10.14 -0.09
N ALA A 70 18.76 10.28 0.28
CA ALA A 70 17.72 10.67 -0.67
C ALA A 70 17.72 12.18 -0.96
N ASP A 71 18.21 13.01 -0.04
CA ASP A 71 18.31 14.47 -0.19
C ASP A 71 19.50 14.87 -1.10
N PRO A 72 19.26 15.55 -2.25
CA PRO A 72 20.33 16.02 -3.12
C PRO A 72 21.34 16.95 -2.42
N ALA A 73 20.90 17.87 -1.55
CA ALA A 73 21.80 18.84 -0.92
C ALA A 73 22.75 18.16 0.08
N ALA A 74 22.25 17.17 0.83
CA ALA A 74 23.08 16.35 1.70
C ALA A 74 24.09 15.51 0.90
N ARG A 75 23.66 14.93 -0.25
CA ARG A 75 24.55 14.21 -1.16
C ARG A 75 25.68 15.10 -1.68
N ASP A 76 25.39 16.32 -2.12
CA ASP A 76 26.40 17.26 -2.61
C ASP A 76 27.46 17.56 -1.53
N ARG A 77 27.06 17.71 -0.27
CA ARG A 77 28.00 17.93 0.86
C ARG A 77 28.84 16.70 1.16
N ILE A 78 28.24 15.51 1.15
CA ILE A 78 28.98 14.25 1.29
C ILE A 78 30.01 14.16 0.15
N GLU A 79 29.62 14.47 -1.08
CA GLU A 79 30.51 14.46 -2.25
C GLU A 79 31.67 15.44 -2.14
N GLN A 80 31.45 16.63 -1.59
CA GLN A 80 32.51 17.61 -1.31
C GLN A 80 33.52 17.07 -0.30
N VAL A 81 33.07 16.41 0.76
CA VAL A 81 33.97 15.79 1.77
C VAL A 81 34.75 14.66 1.15
N LEU A 82 34.07 13.82 0.38
CA LEU A 82 34.70 12.72 -0.34
C LEU A 82 35.64 13.23 -1.43
N ALA A 83 35.52 14.48 -1.90
CA ALA A 83 36.39 15.04 -2.95
C ALA A 83 37.80 15.38 -2.44
N GLY A 84 37.97 15.44 -1.12
CA GLY A 84 39.28 15.52 -0.49
C GLY A 84 39.97 14.16 -0.31
N ASP A 85 40.95 14.12 0.59
CA ASP A 85 41.69 12.89 0.94
C ASP A 85 40.78 11.86 1.62
N VAL A 86 40.35 10.79 0.95
CA VAL A 86 39.46 9.79 1.55
C VAL A 86 40.16 8.81 2.52
N THR A 87 41.48 8.91 2.69
CA THR A 87 42.28 7.99 3.50
C THR A 87 41.75 7.75 4.92
N PRO A 88 41.33 8.78 5.69
CA PRO A 88 40.81 8.58 7.04
C PRO A 88 39.51 7.77 7.09
N PHE A 89 38.81 7.64 5.96
CA PHE A 89 37.46 7.06 5.88
C PHE A 89 37.43 5.70 5.21
N VAL A 90 38.57 5.11 4.86
CA VAL A 90 38.65 3.85 4.11
C VAL A 90 37.78 2.77 4.76
N GLU A 91 37.94 2.47 6.05
CA GLU A 91 37.13 1.45 6.74
C GLU A 91 35.62 1.74 6.70
N THR A 92 35.26 3.00 6.93
CA THR A 92 33.86 3.48 6.90
C THR A 92 33.23 3.33 5.52
N LEU A 93 33.93 3.77 4.47
CA LEU A 93 33.44 3.69 3.09
C LEU A 93 33.34 2.23 2.63
N MET A 94 34.21 1.36 3.13
CA MET A 94 34.23 -0.06 2.78
C MET A 94 33.14 -0.89 3.47
N SER A 95 32.71 -0.45 4.66
CA SER A 95 31.61 -1.05 5.42
C SER A 95 30.23 -0.56 4.96
N ALA A 96 30.11 0.70 4.53
CA ALA A 96 28.86 1.29 4.05
C ALA A 96 28.51 0.85 2.62
N ARG A 97 27.60 -0.12 2.49
CA ARG A 97 27.21 -0.72 1.19
C ARG A 97 26.75 0.32 0.15
N ALA A 98 25.92 1.27 0.56
CA ALA A 98 25.33 2.27 -0.35
C ALA A 98 26.39 3.16 -1.03
N THR A 99 27.50 3.41 -0.34
CA THR A 99 28.62 4.21 -0.84
C THR A 99 29.68 3.39 -1.53
N ARG A 100 30.02 2.20 -1.01
CA ARG A 100 31.02 1.31 -1.63
C ARG A 100 30.65 0.94 -3.06
N ASP A 101 29.35 0.84 -3.35
CA ASP A 101 28.88 0.46 -4.68
C ASP A 101 28.87 1.64 -5.67
N ARG A 102 29.17 2.88 -5.23
CA ARG A 102 29.28 4.06 -6.10
C ARG A 102 30.63 4.09 -6.84
N ALA A 103 30.61 4.32 -8.15
CA ALA A 103 31.81 4.33 -8.99
C ALA A 103 32.86 5.38 -8.57
N ASP A 104 32.43 6.62 -8.28
CA ASP A 104 33.29 7.73 -7.88
C ASP A 104 34.02 7.48 -6.55
N VAL A 105 33.33 6.86 -5.60
CA VAL A 105 33.92 6.49 -4.30
C VAL A 105 34.97 5.40 -4.49
N ARG A 106 34.70 4.40 -5.34
CA ARG A 106 35.67 3.33 -5.64
C ARG A 106 36.92 3.85 -6.34
N GLU A 107 36.79 4.80 -7.28
CA GLU A 107 37.94 5.48 -7.91
C GLU A 107 38.84 6.15 -6.88
N ARG A 108 38.24 6.83 -5.91
CA ARG A 108 39.00 7.51 -4.84
C ARG A 108 39.64 6.53 -3.88
N LEU A 109 38.91 5.47 -3.49
CA LEU A 109 39.46 4.39 -2.69
C LEU A 109 40.62 3.69 -3.43
N ALA A 110 40.48 3.46 -4.74
CA ALA A 110 41.53 2.88 -5.58
C ALA A 110 42.81 3.70 -5.52
N ALA A 111 42.71 5.02 -5.65
CA ALA A 111 43.85 5.92 -5.59
C ALA A 111 44.59 5.92 -4.23
N THR A 112 44.01 5.37 -3.15
CA THR A 112 44.68 5.32 -1.84
C THR A 112 45.77 4.26 -1.72
N GLY A 113 45.71 3.19 -2.53
CA GLY A 113 46.66 2.07 -2.44
C GLY A 113 46.69 1.32 -1.10
N ARG A 114 45.69 1.52 -0.23
CA ARG A 114 45.68 0.94 1.12
C ARG A 114 45.48 -0.59 1.10
N PRO A 115 46.17 -1.37 1.95
CA PRO A 115 46.07 -2.83 1.96
C PRO A 115 44.64 -3.36 2.10
N GLU A 116 43.80 -2.73 2.91
CA GLU A 116 42.40 -3.14 3.11
C GLU A 116 41.55 -2.91 1.85
N VAL A 117 41.90 -1.90 1.06
CA VAL A 117 41.27 -1.62 -0.24
C VAL A 117 41.73 -2.63 -1.28
N VAL A 118 43.04 -2.92 -1.34
CA VAL A 118 43.63 -3.96 -2.20
C VAL A 118 42.96 -5.30 -1.94
N GLU A 119 42.91 -5.73 -0.68
CA GLU A 119 42.29 -6.98 -0.27
C GLU A 119 40.83 -7.02 -0.73
N ARG A 120 40.04 -5.99 -0.42
CA ARG A 120 38.62 -6.00 -0.79
C ARG A 120 38.37 -5.92 -2.30
N ALA A 121 39.15 -5.12 -3.03
CA ALA A 121 39.05 -5.00 -4.47
C ALA A 121 39.25 -6.36 -5.16
N HIS A 122 39.99 -7.27 -4.52
CA HIS A 122 40.28 -8.60 -5.02
C HIS A 122 39.57 -9.73 -4.27
N LEU A 123 38.86 -9.51 -3.15
CA LEU A 123 38.00 -10.54 -2.55
C LEU A 123 36.71 -10.83 -3.37
N GLY A 124 36.73 -10.59 -4.69
CA GLY A 124 35.66 -10.96 -5.62
C GLY A 124 34.40 -10.11 -5.52
N HIS A 125 34.45 -8.90 -4.95
CA HIS A 125 33.26 -8.05 -4.90
C HIS A 125 32.97 -7.46 -6.30
N PRO A 126 31.79 -7.71 -6.90
CA PRO A 126 31.50 -7.36 -8.30
C PRO A 126 31.55 -5.85 -8.58
N ALA A 127 31.47 -5.02 -7.54
CA ALA A 127 31.61 -3.57 -7.63
C ALA A 127 32.99 -3.10 -8.17
N TRP A 128 34.06 -3.88 -8.11
CA TRP A 128 35.40 -3.41 -8.54
C TRP A 128 35.70 -3.80 -9.98
N SER A 129 35.72 -2.79 -10.87
CA SER A 129 36.08 -2.94 -12.28
C SER A 129 37.55 -3.33 -12.48
N TRP A 130 37.87 -3.89 -13.65
CA TRP A 130 39.25 -4.28 -13.97
C TRP A 130 40.22 -3.11 -13.95
N ARG A 131 39.76 -1.96 -14.47
CA ARG A 131 40.49 -0.69 -14.38
C ARG A 131 40.81 -0.35 -12.91
N LEU A 132 39.80 -0.35 -12.05
CA LEU A 132 39.96 0.04 -10.65
C LEU A 132 40.88 -0.92 -9.88
N ARG A 133 40.78 -2.22 -10.11
CA ARG A 133 41.67 -3.22 -9.50
C ARG A 133 43.13 -2.94 -9.81
N ARG A 134 43.46 -2.65 -11.07
CA ARG A 134 44.82 -2.25 -11.47
C ARG A 134 45.26 -0.93 -10.85
N GLU A 135 44.37 0.06 -10.79
CA GLU A 135 44.67 1.34 -10.14
C GLU A 135 44.98 1.17 -8.64
N VAL A 136 44.22 0.33 -7.93
CA VAL A 136 44.46 0.04 -6.51
C VAL A 136 45.86 -0.56 -6.29
N VAL A 137 46.23 -1.54 -7.10
CA VAL A 137 47.54 -2.21 -6.99
C VAL A 137 48.67 -1.27 -7.39
N ALA A 138 48.50 -0.48 -8.44
CA ALA A 138 49.49 0.51 -8.88
C ALA A 138 49.72 1.62 -7.84
N ALA A 139 48.72 1.95 -7.03
CA ALA A 139 48.80 2.96 -5.98
C ALA A 139 49.43 2.44 -4.67
N ALA A 140 49.60 1.13 -4.50
CA ALA A 140 50.09 0.55 -3.25
C ALA A 140 51.60 0.80 -3.06
N GLU A 141 52.01 1.51 -2.00
CA GLU A 141 53.42 1.82 -1.71
C GLU A 141 54.25 0.58 -1.34
N HIS A 142 53.63 -0.42 -0.71
CA HIS A 142 54.22 -1.71 -0.35
C HIS A 142 53.15 -2.81 -0.47
N PRO A 143 52.87 -3.31 -1.68
CA PRO A 143 51.93 -4.42 -1.82
C PRO A 143 52.58 -5.63 -1.16
N ASP A 144 52.10 -6.07 -0.01
CA ASP A 144 52.14 -7.52 0.25
C ASP A 144 51.26 -8.13 -0.84
N PRO A 145 51.85 -8.79 -1.87
CA PRO A 145 51.07 -9.28 -2.98
C PRO A 145 50.27 -10.53 -2.58
N SER A 146 50.49 -11.09 -1.37
CA SER A 146 49.91 -12.36 -0.95
C SER A 146 48.38 -12.42 -1.09
N PRO A 147 47.58 -11.42 -0.64
CA PRO A 147 46.12 -11.48 -0.81
C PRO A 147 45.68 -11.45 -2.28
N VAL A 148 46.39 -10.68 -3.10
CA VAL A 148 46.16 -10.51 -4.53
C VAL A 148 46.49 -11.80 -5.29
N LEU A 149 47.65 -12.39 -5.00
CA LEU A 149 48.11 -13.66 -5.56
C LEU A 149 47.22 -14.83 -5.11
N ASP A 150 46.75 -14.83 -3.86
CA ASP A 150 45.81 -15.83 -3.35
C ASP A 150 44.44 -15.75 -4.03
N HIS A 151 43.97 -14.53 -4.34
CA HIS A 151 42.77 -14.40 -5.16
C HIS A 151 42.98 -14.88 -6.59
N ALA A 152 44.04 -14.41 -7.26
CA ALA A 152 44.36 -14.82 -8.63
C ALA A 152 44.46 -16.36 -8.74
N ARG A 153 45.14 -16.98 -7.77
CA ARG A 153 45.20 -18.44 -7.65
C ARG A 153 43.82 -19.07 -7.48
N ARG A 154 42.96 -18.57 -6.59
CA ARG A 154 41.58 -19.07 -6.42
C ARG A 154 40.75 -18.96 -7.71
N VAL A 155 40.88 -17.87 -8.45
CA VAL A 155 40.18 -17.70 -9.74
C VAL A 155 40.64 -18.76 -10.75
N LEU A 156 41.94 -19.07 -10.79
CA LEU A 156 42.52 -20.04 -11.71
C LEU A 156 42.31 -21.51 -11.27
N GLU A 157 42.29 -21.78 -9.96
CA GLU A 157 42.16 -23.14 -9.39
C GLU A 157 40.71 -23.58 -9.17
N SER A 158 39.80 -22.65 -8.89
CA SER A 158 38.43 -23.00 -8.50
C SER A 158 37.70 -23.80 -9.57
N GLY A 159 38.04 -23.63 -10.85
CA GLY A 159 37.35 -24.27 -11.97
C GLY A 159 35.84 -24.02 -11.97
N GLU A 160 35.35 -23.10 -11.13
CA GLU A 160 33.93 -22.85 -10.96
C GLU A 160 33.47 -22.04 -12.17
N PRO A 161 32.51 -22.57 -12.96
CA PRO A 161 31.96 -21.86 -14.11
C PRO A 161 31.39 -20.48 -13.75
N GLU A 162 31.01 -20.28 -12.48
CA GLU A 162 30.43 -19.05 -11.92
C GLU A 162 31.48 -17.97 -11.56
N LEU A 163 32.78 -18.30 -11.58
CA LEU A 163 33.85 -17.39 -11.12
C LEU A 163 34.86 -16.96 -12.19
N GLY A 164 34.79 -17.47 -13.42
CA GLY A 164 35.79 -17.16 -14.45
C GLY A 164 35.21 -16.72 -15.78
N LEU A 165 34.92 -15.43 -15.94
CA LEU A 165 34.89 -14.82 -17.28
C LEU A 165 36.29 -14.98 -17.92
N VAL A 166 36.37 -14.92 -19.25
CA VAL A 166 37.67 -14.94 -19.94
C VAL A 166 38.57 -13.80 -19.43
N ALA A 167 37.98 -12.64 -19.16
CA ALA A 167 38.67 -11.49 -18.56
C ALA A 167 39.20 -11.79 -17.15
N ASP A 168 38.42 -12.43 -16.26
CA ASP A 168 38.87 -12.82 -14.91
C ASP A 168 40.13 -13.68 -14.95
N GLN A 169 40.10 -14.73 -15.78
CA GLN A 169 41.19 -15.69 -15.83
C GLN A 169 42.44 -15.06 -16.46
N LEU A 170 42.28 -14.20 -17.47
CA LEU A 170 43.41 -13.47 -18.06
C LEU A 170 44.00 -12.43 -17.10
N ASP A 171 43.17 -11.69 -16.37
CA ASP A 171 43.62 -10.73 -15.33
C ASP A 171 44.31 -11.45 -14.16
N ALA A 172 43.80 -12.62 -13.75
CA ALA A 172 44.44 -13.44 -12.74
C ALA A 172 45.81 -13.98 -13.20
N LEU A 173 45.94 -14.44 -14.45
CA LEU A 173 47.25 -14.82 -15.02
C LEU A 173 48.19 -13.62 -15.08
N LEU A 174 47.69 -12.45 -15.50
CA LEU A 174 48.49 -11.23 -15.56
C LEU A 174 48.98 -10.81 -14.17
N THR A 175 48.09 -10.90 -13.17
CA THR A 175 48.39 -10.63 -11.76
C THR A 175 49.47 -11.56 -11.23
N LEU A 176 49.39 -12.87 -11.51
CA LEU A 176 50.46 -13.81 -11.15
C LEU A 176 51.78 -13.47 -11.82
N HIS A 177 51.75 -13.08 -13.10
CA HIS A 177 52.96 -12.73 -13.85
C HIS A 177 53.63 -11.46 -13.31
N ASP A 178 52.84 -10.40 -13.08
CA ASP A 178 53.37 -9.07 -12.77
C ASP A 178 53.74 -8.90 -11.28
N HIS A 179 53.19 -9.73 -10.38
CA HIS A 179 53.38 -9.56 -8.92
C HIS A 179 53.99 -10.75 -8.17
N ALA A 180 54.19 -11.92 -8.79
CA ALA A 180 54.92 -13.01 -8.15
C ALA A 180 56.43 -12.89 -8.37
N GLU A 181 57.23 -13.31 -7.39
CA GLU A 181 58.64 -13.64 -7.64
C GLU A 181 58.70 -14.75 -8.70
N ASP A 182 59.50 -14.55 -9.75
CA ASP A 182 59.64 -15.46 -10.90
C ASP A 182 58.31 -15.72 -11.65
N GLY A 183 57.59 -14.66 -12.05
CA GLY A 183 56.26 -14.71 -12.66
C GLY A 183 56.07 -15.75 -13.79
N LEU A 184 57.03 -15.92 -14.70
CA LEU A 184 56.96 -16.96 -15.74
C LEU A 184 57.00 -18.39 -15.18
N GLU A 185 57.83 -18.64 -14.16
CA GLU A 185 57.88 -19.94 -13.49
C GLU A 185 56.57 -20.19 -12.72
N ARG A 186 55.97 -19.13 -12.16
CA ARG A 186 54.66 -19.23 -11.50
C ARG A 186 53.55 -19.56 -12.48
N LEU A 187 53.52 -18.92 -13.64
CA LEU A 187 52.59 -19.25 -14.73
C LEU A 187 52.75 -20.70 -15.20
N ALA A 188 53.98 -21.21 -15.28
CA ALA A 188 54.24 -22.60 -15.69
C ALA A 188 53.67 -23.65 -14.73
N ARG A 189 53.36 -23.25 -13.49
CA ARG A 189 52.74 -24.11 -12.46
C ARG A 189 51.21 -24.02 -12.46
N VAL A 190 50.59 -23.14 -13.25
CA VAL A 190 49.13 -23.05 -13.36
C VAL A 190 48.61 -24.24 -14.17
N ASP A 191 47.66 -24.99 -13.60
CA ASP A 191 46.97 -26.06 -14.32
C ASP A 191 46.07 -25.44 -15.41
N ALA A 192 46.28 -25.83 -16.66
CA ALA A 192 45.48 -25.36 -17.78
C ALA A 192 44.10 -26.05 -17.88
N GLY A 193 43.89 -27.15 -17.15
CA GLY A 193 42.64 -27.93 -17.17
C GLY A 193 41.39 -27.14 -16.75
N PRO A 194 41.44 -26.37 -15.65
CA PRO A 194 40.33 -25.50 -15.22
C PRO A 194 40.13 -24.23 -16.05
N LEU A 195 41.08 -23.87 -16.93
CA LEU A 195 41.01 -22.64 -17.72
C LEU A 195 40.06 -22.78 -18.91
N ARG A 196 39.42 -21.67 -19.31
CA ARG A 196 38.68 -21.63 -20.57
C ARG A 196 39.63 -21.91 -21.75
N PRO A 197 39.18 -22.61 -22.81
CA PRO A 197 40.04 -23.00 -23.93
C PRO A 197 40.84 -21.85 -24.55
N GLU A 198 40.22 -20.68 -24.65
CA GLU A 198 40.83 -19.46 -25.18
C GLU A 198 41.98 -18.98 -24.26
N VAL A 199 41.76 -19.01 -22.95
CA VAL A 199 42.74 -18.61 -21.93
C VAL A 199 43.90 -19.61 -21.85
N ALA A 200 43.59 -20.91 -21.87
CA ALA A 200 44.60 -21.98 -21.94
C ALA A 200 45.45 -21.88 -23.22
N GLY A 201 44.88 -21.40 -24.33
CA GLY A 201 45.62 -21.09 -25.56
C GLY A 201 46.61 -19.93 -25.39
N VAL A 202 46.18 -18.85 -24.74
CA VAL A 202 47.04 -17.70 -24.42
C VAL A 202 48.17 -18.12 -23.48
N LEU A 203 47.87 -18.82 -22.39
CA LEU A 203 48.87 -19.30 -21.43
C LEU A 203 49.95 -20.16 -22.10
N ARG A 204 49.55 -21.13 -22.94
CA ARG A 204 50.51 -21.96 -23.71
C ARG A 204 51.41 -21.12 -24.60
N THR A 205 50.84 -20.16 -25.32
CA THR A 205 51.61 -19.27 -26.21
C THR A 205 52.64 -18.46 -25.42
N VAL A 206 52.27 -17.95 -24.25
CA VAL A 206 53.16 -17.19 -23.36
C VAL A 206 54.28 -18.09 -22.83
N LEU A 207 53.99 -19.32 -22.42
CA LEU A 207 55.00 -20.28 -21.95
C LEU A 207 55.96 -20.73 -23.06
N ASP A 208 55.46 -20.92 -24.28
CA ASP A 208 56.26 -21.36 -25.43
C ASP A 208 57.19 -20.26 -25.94
N THR A 209 56.75 -18.99 -25.89
CA THR A 209 57.49 -17.85 -26.45
C THR A 209 58.25 -17.03 -25.41
N GLY A 210 57.86 -17.13 -24.13
CA GLY A 210 58.30 -16.22 -23.08
C GLY A 210 57.73 -14.80 -23.18
N ASP A 211 56.82 -14.53 -24.14
CA ASP A 211 56.31 -13.18 -24.40
C ASP A 211 55.01 -12.89 -23.63
N ALA A 212 55.15 -12.21 -22.50
CA ALA A 212 54.02 -11.71 -21.71
C ALA A 212 53.20 -10.61 -22.41
N GLY A 213 53.70 -10.02 -23.50
CA GLY A 213 52.95 -9.07 -24.33
C GLY A 213 51.70 -9.71 -24.94
N VAL A 214 51.75 -11.00 -25.25
CA VAL A 214 50.59 -11.77 -25.73
C VAL A 214 49.51 -11.85 -24.65
N LEU A 215 49.89 -12.07 -23.38
CA LEU A 215 48.97 -12.11 -22.26
C LEU A 215 48.30 -10.75 -22.03
N ARG A 216 49.09 -9.67 -22.03
CA ARG A 216 48.58 -8.29 -21.88
C ARG A 216 47.59 -7.94 -22.98
N ALA A 217 47.94 -8.19 -24.25
CA ALA A 217 47.05 -7.91 -25.38
C ALA A 217 45.78 -8.79 -25.39
N ALA A 218 45.82 -9.99 -24.80
CA ALA A 218 44.64 -10.82 -24.62
C ALA A 218 43.74 -10.30 -23.48
N ALA A 219 44.33 -9.93 -22.34
CA ALA A 219 43.61 -9.34 -21.20
C ALA A 219 42.93 -8.02 -21.62
N GLU A 220 43.65 -7.09 -22.26
CA GLU A 220 43.09 -5.83 -22.74
C GLU A 220 41.89 -6.02 -23.68
N ARG A 221 41.96 -6.98 -24.62
CA ARG A 221 40.83 -7.29 -25.51
C ARG A 221 39.66 -7.91 -24.77
N ALA A 222 39.92 -8.83 -23.85
CA ALA A 222 38.90 -9.49 -23.05
C ALA A 222 38.18 -8.50 -22.11
N GLU A 223 38.91 -7.58 -21.50
CA GLU A 223 38.35 -6.54 -20.65
C GLU A 223 37.68 -5.41 -21.44
N GLY A 224 38.08 -5.19 -22.68
CA GLY A 224 37.49 -4.19 -23.56
C GLY A 224 36.09 -4.55 -24.09
N VAL A 225 35.64 -3.73 -25.04
CA VAL A 225 34.32 -3.86 -25.69
C VAL A 225 34.17 -5.20 -26.43
N GLU A 226 35.25 -5.70 -27.04
CA GLU A 226 35.21 -6.96 -27.79
C GLU A 226 34.88 -8.15 -26.87
N GLY A 227 35.58 -8.27 -25.74
CA GLY A 227 35.29 -9.31 -24.76
C GLY A 227 33.92 -9.16 -24.11
N LEU A 228 33.47 -7.93 -23.82
CA LEU A 228 32.10 -7.69 -23.35
C LEU A 228 31.07 -8.21 -24.35
N LEU A 229 31.23 -7.91 -25.63
CA LEU A 229 30.31 -8.36 -26.66
C LEU A 229 30.31 -9.89 -26.79
N ALA A 230 31.47 -10.53 -26.72
CA ALA A 230 31.58 -11.98 -26.72
C ALA A 230 30.79 -12.59 -25.55
N GLU A 231 30.92 -12.02 -24.35
CA GLU A 231 30.19 -12.44 -23.15
C GLU A 231 28.69 -12.18 -23.24
N LEU A 232 28.24 -11.02 -23.74
CA LEU A 232 26.81 -10.71 -23.93
C LEU A 232 26.14 -11.58 -25.01
N TYR A 233 26.93 -12.19 -25.91
CA TYR A 233 26.44 -13.17 -26.86
C TYR A 233 26.53 -14.61 -26.35
N ASP A 234 27.27 -14.88 -25.29
CA ASP A 234 27.37 -16.20 -24.70
C ASP A 234 26.10 -16.49 -23.89
N GLY A 235 25.35 -17.51 -24.30
CA GLY A 235 24.13 -17.95 -23.61
C GLY A 235 24.37 -19.00 -22.53
N LYS A 236 25.63 -19.37 -22.29
CA LYS A 236 25.99 -20.51 -21.42
C LYS A 236 26.27 -20.15 -19.96
N THR A 237 26.36 -18.86 -19.63
CA THR A 237 26.57 -18.37 -18.27
C THR A 237 25.44 -17.43 -17.82
N PRO A 238 24.22 -17.96 -17.56
CA PRO A 238 23.11 -17.19 -17.02
C PRO A 238 23.49 -16.58 -15.67
N GLY A 239 23.37 -15.25 -15.53
CA GLY A 239 23.66 -14.52 -14.28
C GLY A 239 24.90 -13.63 -14.33
N ASP A 240 25.87 -13.91 -15.21
CA ASP A 240 27.15 -13.20 -15.23
C ASP A 240 27.16 -11.90 -16.04
N HIS A 241 26.14 -11.64 -16.86
CA HIS A 241 26.13 -10.44 -17.71
C HIS A 241 26.09 -9.13 -16.92
N ARG A 242 25.41 -9.12 -15.75
CA ARG A 242 25.38 -7.94 -14.88
C ARG A 242 26.78 -7.63 -14.37
N ARG A 243 27.48 -8.65 -13.87
CA ARG A 243 28.87 -8.58 -13.41
C ARG A 243 29.81 -8.13 -14.54
N SER A 244 29.62 -8.68 -15.74
CA SER A 244 30.37 -8.33 -16.95
C SER A 244 30.26 -6.85 -17.33
N LEU A 245 29.07 -6.26 -17.16
CA LEU A 245 28.81 -4.83 -17.41
C LEU A 245 29.38 -3.95 -16.30
N GLU A 246 29.22 -4.34 -15.03
CA GLU A 246 29.74 -3.62 -13.87
C GLU A 246 31.28 -3.53 -13.90
N TRP A 247 31.94 -4.53 -14.48
CA TRP A 247 33.41 -4.57 -14.53
C TRP A 247 34.06 -3.72 -15.62
N ARG A 248 33.30 -3.19 -16.57
CA ARG A 248 33.85 -2.51 -17.76
C ARG A 248 33.47 -1.03 -17.84
N GLU A 249 33.44 -0.36 -16.68
CA GLU A 249 33.10 1.05 -16.62
C GLU A 249 34.28 1.97 -17.02
N PRO A 250 34.08 2.92 -17.97
CA PRO A 250 32.83 3.27 -18.66
C PRO A 250 32.48 2.35 -19.85
N LEU A 251 31.18 2.12 -20.06
CA LEU A 251 30.68 1.31 -21.17
C LEU A 251 30.63 2.11 -22.49
N ASP A 252 31.11 1.51 -23.58
CA ASP A 252 30.89 2.03 -24.93
C ASP A 252 29.48 1.70 -25.43
N TRP A 253 28.53 2.54 -25.05
CA TRP A 253 27.12 2.41 -25.44
C TRP A 253 26.90 2.45 -26.95
N ALA A 254 27.72 3.18 -27.70
CA ALA A 254 27.61 3.27 -29.15
C ALA A 254 27.99 1.91 -29.80
N ALA A 255 29.07 1.28 -29.33
CA ALA A 255 29.47 -0.04 -29.78
C ALA A 255 28.46 -1.13 -29.38
N LEU A 256 27.94 -1.11 -28.15
CA LEU A 256 26.88 -2.03 -27.72
C LEU A 256 25.62 -1.90 -28.59
N THR A 257 25.22 -0.67 -28.91
CA THR A 257 24.08 -0.38 -29.81
C THR A 257 24.35 -0.90 -31.22
N ALA A 258 25.53 -0.63 -31.78
CA ALA A 258 25.92 -1.11 -33.10
C ALA A 258 25.96 -2.65 -33.17
N ALA A 259 26.43 -3.31 -32.11
CA ALA A 259 26.45 -4.76 -32.02
C ALA A 259 25.04 -5.35 -31.92
N ALA A 260 24.18 -4.81 -31.04
CA ALA A 260 22.80 -5.25 -30.87
C ALA A 260 21.99 -5.13 -32.18
N ARG A 261 22.23 -4.10 -33.00
CA ARG A 261 21.63 -3.97 -34.35
C ARG A 261 22.08 -5.08 -35.30
N LYS A 262 23.35 -5.49 -35.26
CA LYS A 262 23.89 -6.55 -36.12
C LYS A 262 23.40 -7.93 -35.69
N LYS A 263 23.43 -8.19 -34.38
CA LYS A 263 23.01 -9.46 -33.77
C LYS A 263 22.38 -9.11 -32.41
N PRO A 264 21.10 -9.47 -32.17
CA PRO A 264 20.48 -9.22 -30.88
C PRO A 264 21.18 -9.98 -29.74
N PHE A 265 21.28 -9.36 -28.56
CA PHE A 265 21.79 -10.02 -27.37
C PHE A 265 20.87 -11.16 -26.90
N VAL A 266 21.43 -12.08 -26.12
CA VAL A 266 20.63 -13.14 -25.47
C VAL A 266 19.70 -12.54 -24.43
N LYS A 267 18.70 -13.33 -24.00
CA LYS A 267 17.63 -12.89 -23.10
C LYS A 267 18.17 -12.26 -21.81
N ASP A 268 19.11 -12.94 -21.14
CA ASP A 268 19.63 -12.51 -19.84
C ASP A 268 20.57 -11.31 -19.98
N ALA A 269 21.32 -11.23 -21.08
CA ALA A 269 22.12 -10.05 -21.42
C ALA A 269 21.23 -8.82 -21.66
N ALA A 270 20.11 -8.97 -22.36
CA ALA A 270 19.14 -7.89 -22.55
C ALA A 270 18.54 -7.41 -21.21
N ALA A 271 18.26 -8.34 -20.28
CA ALA A 271 17.83 -8.00 -18.92
C ALA A 271 18.88 -7.15 -18.19
N ALA A 272 20.13 -7.62 -18.16
CA ALA A 272 21.22 -6.95 -17.46
C ALA A 272 21.54 -5.56 -18.06
N VAL A 273 21.57 -5.45 -19.39
CA VAL A 273 21.82 -4.19 -20.09
C VAL A 273 20.71 -3.16 -19.82
N THR A 274 19.43 -3.57 -19.86
CA THR A 274 18.32 -2.63 -19.67
C THR A 274 18.07 -2.26 -18.21
N ALA A 275 18.50 -3.10 -17.27
CA ALA A 275 18.50 -2.80 -15.84
C ALA A 275 19.49 -1.69 -15.43
N ARG A 276 20.42 -1.30 -16.32
CA ARG A 276 21.32 -0.18 -16.08
C ARG A 276 20.60 1.17 -16.26
N PRO A 277 20.68 2.10 -15.29
CA PRO A 277 20.07 3.43 -15.42
C PRO A 277 20.60 4.26 -16.60
N ASP A 278 21.87 4.10 -16.94
CA ASP A 278 22.53 4.79 -18.05
C ASP A 278 22.30 4.14 -19.42
N CYS A 279 21.47 3.09 -19.50
CA CYS A 279 21.14 2.42 -20.76
C CYS A 279 20.41 3.37 -21.74
N PRO A 280 20.97 3.67 -22.92
CA PRO A 280 20.35 4.58 -23.88
C PRO A 280 18.98 4.08 -24.35
N GLY A 281 18.04 5.01 -24.56
CA GLY A 281 16.69 4.69 -25.03
C GLY A 281 16.68 3.88 -26.33
N GLU A 282 17.56 4.21 -27.27
CA GLU A 282 17.67 3.49 -28.55
C GLU A 282 18.04 2.00 -28.35
N LEU A 283 19.06 1.71 -27.54
CA LEU A 283 19.44 0.33 -27.23
C LEU A 283 18.31 -0.41 -26.50
N ARG A 284 17.64 0.26 -25.57
CA ARG A 284 16.50 -0.30 -24.84
C ARG A 284 15.34 -0.68 -25.78
N VAL A 285 15.00 0.18 -26.75
CA VAL A 285 13.96 -0.11 -27.77
C VAL A 285 14.38 -1.28 -28.68
N LEU A 286 15.64 -1.33 -29.12
CA LEU A 286 16.17 -2.44 -29.92
C LEU A 286 16.06 -3.78 -29.18
N LEU A 287 16.40 -3.79 -27.88
CA LEU A 287 16.29 -4.99 -27.05
C LEU A 287 14.84 -5.35 -26.74
N TYR A 288 13.96 -4.36 -26.54
CA TYR A 288 12.53 -4.57 -26.35
C TYR A 288 11.88 -5.23 -27.56
N ALA A 289 12.25 -4.82 -28.77
CA ALA A 289 11.72 -5.41 -30.00
C ALA A 289 11.93 -6.93 -30.06
N ARG A 290 13.06 -7.42 -29.52
CA ARG A 290 13.42 -8.83 -29.48
C ARG A 290 12.92 -9.57 -28.24
N HIS A 291 12.99 -8.95 -27.07
CA HIS A 291 12.72 -9.58 -25.76
C HIS A 291 11.77 -8.71 -24.91
N PRO A 292 10.53 -8.44 -25.37
CA PRO A 292 9.70 -7.37 -24.80
C PRO A 292 9.35 -7.60 -23.33
N THR A 293 9.03 -8.84 -22.94
CA THR A 293 8.71 -9.17 -21.55
C THR A 293 9.89 -8.90 -20.61
N VAL A 294 11.11 -9.26 -21.03
CA VAL A 294 12.30 -9.15 -20.17
C VAL A 294 12.70 -7.70 -19.97
N VAL A 295 12.67 -6.93 -21.05
CA VAL A 295 12.95 -5.49 -20.97
C VAL A 295 11.87 -4.80 -20.14
N ALA A 296 10.59 -5.13 -20.32
CA ALA A 296 9.51 -4.59 -19.48
C ALA A 296 9.67 -4.96 -17.99
N GLU A 297 10.22 -6.13 -17.66
CA GLU A 297 10.46 -6.58 -16.28
C GLU A 297 11.68 -5.92 -15.63
N ASN A 298 12.73 -5.63 -16.41
CA ASN A 298 14.05 -5.27 -15.85
C ASN A 298 14.49 -3.83 -16.14
N ALA A 299 13.90 -3.15 -17.13
CA ALA A 299 14.34 -1.81 -17.50
C ALA A 299 14.30 -0.86 -16.30
N ALA A 300 15.39 -0.11 -16.12
CA ALA A 300 15.51 0.90 -15.07
C ALA A 300 14.60 2.11 -15.32
N HIS A 301 14.43 2.48 -16.59
CA HIS A 301 13.53 3.54 -17.01
C HIS A 301 12.47 2.99 -17.97
N LEU A 302 11.21 3.28 -17.66
CA LEU A 302 10.05 2.98 -18.50
C LEU A 302 9.51 4.30 -19.02
N ASP A 303 9.33 4.40 -20.34
CA ASP A 303 8.92 5.62 -21.02
C ASP A 303 7.92 5.34 -22.15
N VAL A 304 7.38 6.41 -22.73
CA VAL A 304 6.45 6.33 -23.87
C VAL A 304 7.05 5.67 -25.10
N GLU A 305 8.38 5.74 -25.28
CA GLU A 305 9.04 5.13 -26.44
C GLU A 305 8.96 3.60 -26.38
N LEU A 306 9.06 2.99 -25.19
CA LEU A 306 8.79 1.57 -25.01
C LEU A 306 7.32 1.18 -25.27
N VAL A 307 6.38 2.08 -24.99
CA VAL A 307 4.95 1.87 -25.28
C VAL A 307 4.70 1.90 -26.79
N ARG A 308 5.37 2.82 -27.51
CA ARG A 308 5.30 2.98 -28.97
C ARG A 308 6.10 1.94 -29.74
N ALA A 309 7.10 1.33 -29.12
CA ALA A 309 8.02 0.41 -29.77
C ALA A 309 7.30 -0.84 -30.32
N ASP A 310 7.55 -1.15 -31.59
CA ASP A 310 7.15 -2.42 -32.16
C ASP A 310 8.00 -3.57 -31.59
N CYS A 311 7.34 -4.68 -31.26
CA CYS A 311 8.02 -5.87 -30.76
C CYS A 311 7.37 -7.15 -31.28
N ASN A 312 8.04 -8.28 -31.02
CA ASN A 312 7.51 -9.58 -31.41
C ASN A 312 6.09 -9.83 -30.84
N LYS A 313 5.21 -10.46 -31.62
CA LYS A 313 3.83 -10.75 -31.16
C LYS A 313 3.84 -11.63 -29.89
N ARG A 314 4.83 -12.53 -29.78
CA ARG A 314 4.95 -13.47 -28.66
C ARG A 314 5.47 -12.77 -27.41
N GLY A 315 4.56 -12.42 -26.51
CA GLY A 315 4.89 -11.82 -25.21
C GLY A 315 4.62 -10.32 -25.15
N ARG A 316 4.22 -9.67 -26.26
CA ARG A 316 3.80 -8.26 -26.29
C ARG A 316 2.72 -7.97 -25.25
N ALA A 317 1.62 -8.72 -25.24
CA ALA A 317 0.55 -8.52 -24.26
C ALA A 317 1.04 -8.62 -22.80
N LYS A 318 1.89 -9.60 -22.48
CA LYS A 318 2.51 -9.71 -21.14
C LYS A 318 3.39 -8.49 -20.84
N ALA A 319 4.23 -8.08 -21.78
CA ALA A 319 5.10 -6.91 -21.64
C ALA A 319 4.29 -5.64 -21.42
N THR A 320 3.22 -5.41 -22.19
CA THR A 320 2.31 -4.26 -22.04
C THR A 320 1.70 -4.21 -20.64
N ARG A 321 1.17 -5.33 -20.12
CA ARG A 321 0.63 -5.36 -18.74
C ARG A 321 1.70 -4.96 -17.71
N ILE A 322 2.94 -5.40 -17.91
CA ILE A 322 4.05 -5.07 -17.02
C ILE A 322 4.41 -3.58 -17.13
N LEU A 323 4.49 -3.04 -18.34
CA LEU A 323 4.72 -1.61 -18.58
C LEU A 323 3.65 -0.75 -17.91
N VAL A 324 2.37 -1.11 -18.02
CA VAL A 324 1.28 -0.39 -17.33
C VAL A 324 1.45 -0.49 -15.81
N SER A 325 1.65 -1.69 -15.28
CA SER A 325 1.75 -1.89 -13.83
C SER A 325 2.97 -1.23 -13.16
N ARG A 326 4.10 -1.12 -13.88
CA ARG A 326 5.36 -0.55 -13.35
C ARG A 326 5.59 0.91 -13.74
N GLY A 327 5.08 1.31 -14.91
CA GLY A 327 5.46 2.57 -15.56
C GLY A 327 4.38 3.65 -15.56
N LEU A 328 3.10 3.31 -15.38
CA LEU A 328 2.03 4.33 -15.31
C LEU A 328 2.25 5.23 -14.08
N GLY A 329 2.36 6.55 -14.31
CA GLY A 329 2.74 7.53 -13.29
C GLY A 329 4.23 7.54 -12.92
N ARG A 330 5.06 6.72 -13.60
CA ARG A 330 6.52 6.56 -13.38
C ARG A 330 7.29 6.58 -14.70
N GLY A 331 7.03 7.60 -15.51
CA GLY A 331 7.64 7.80 -16.84
C GLY A 331 6.70 7.53 -18.02
N ILE A 332 5.53 6.92 -17.77
CA ILE A 332 4.44 6.79 -18.73
C ILE A 332 3.23 7.56 -18.19
N SER A 333 2.73 8.54 -18.95
CA SER A 333 1.51 9.29 -18.61
C SER A 333 0.24 8.49 -18.94
N GLY A 334 -0.89 8.88 -18.35
CA GLY A 334 -2.19 8.27 -18.69
C GLY A 334 -2.59 8.55 -20.13
N ALA A 335 -2.36 9.78 -20.59
CA ALA A 335 -2.69 10.21 -21.95
C ALA A 335 -1.86 9.47 -23.01
N ASP A 336 -0.54 9.30 -22.79
CA ASP A 336 0.33 8.56 -23.72
C ASP A 336 -0.08 7.09 -23.80
N LEU A 337 -0.43 6.48 -22.67
CA LEU A 337 -0.87 5.10 -22.63
C LEU A 337 -2.21 4.91 -23.38
N ALA A 338 -3.15 5.83 -23.21
CA ALA A 338 -4.43 5.82 -23.93
C ALA A 338 -4.23 6.01 -25.45
N ALA A 339 -3.28 6.87 -25.85
CA ALA A 339 -3.03 7.19 -27.26
C ALA A 339 -2.20 6.12 -28.00
N HIS A 340 -1.22 5.51 -27.33
CA HIS A 340 -0.18 4.69 -27.98
C HIS A 340 -0.08 3.27 -27.47
N GLY A 341 -0.77 2.93 -26.36
CA GLY A 341 -0.68 1.62 -25.75
C GLY A 341 -1.23 0.52 -26.67
N ALA A 342 -0.40 -0.50 -26.93
CA ALA A 342 -0.78 -1.67 -27.73
C ALA A 342 -0.23 -2.98 -27.13
N PRO A 343 -0.99 -4.10 -27.21
CA PRO A 343 -2.33 -4.20 -27.77
C PRO A 343 -3.38 -3.60 -26.84
N ALA A 344 -4.41 -2.96 -27.41
CA ALA A 344 -5.48 -2.26 -26.68
C ALA A 344 -6.05 -3.07 -25.51
N VAL A 345 -6.28 -4.37 -25.71
CA VAL A 345 -6.84 -5.28 -24.71
C VAL A 345 -5.96 -5.38 -23.47
N ALA A 346 -4.64 -5.52 -23.65
CA ALA A 346 -3.72 -5.66 -22.53
C ALA A 346 -3.62 -4.35 -21.73
N VAL A 347 -3.75 -3.20 -22.40
CA VAL A 347 -3.77 -1.88 -21.76
C VAL A 347 -5.04 -1.70 -20.93
N LEU A 348 -6.21 -1.88 -21.56
CA LEU A 348 -7.51 -1.76 -20.93
C LEU A 348 -7.68 -2.74 -19.75
N GLU A 349 -7.11 -3.93 -19.86
CA GLU A 349 -7.08 -4.92 -18.79
C GLU A 349 -6.19 -4.48 -17.62
N ALA A 350 -4.96 -4.04 -17.91
CA ALA A 350 -3.96 -3.75 -16.89
C ALA A 350 -4.27 -2.49 -16.07
N VAL A 351 -4.90 -1.47 -16.67
CA VAL A 351 -5.14 -0.19 -15.99
C VAL A 351 -6.05 -0.35 -14.76
N ARG A 352 -7.03 -1.27 -14.81
CA ARG A 352 -7.92 -1.56 -13.68
C ARG A 352 -7.20 -2.20 -12.48
N GLY A 353 -6.03 -2.80 -12.69
CA GLY A 353 -5.20 -3.39 -11.63
C GLY A 353 -4.19 -2.42 -11.02
N VAL A 354 -4.13 -1.16 -11.48
CA VAL A 354 -3.15 -0.18 -10.99
C VAL A 354 -3.52 0.29 -9.58
N ARG A 355 -2.51 0.44 -8.72
CA ARG A 355 -2.67 0.84 -7.32
C ARG A 355 -3.17 2.29 -7.22
N ARG A 356 -4.00 2.58 -6.21
CA ARG A 356 -4.58 3.92 -5.96
C ARG A 356 -3.56 5.05 -5.80
N GLU A 357 -2.31 4.74 -5.44
CA GLU A 357 -1.22 5.72 -5.33
C GLU A 357 -0.88 6.41 -6.67
N TYR A 358 -1.36 5.87 -7.81
CA TYR A 358 -1.23 6.47 -9.15
C TYR A 358 -2.55 7.03 -9.70
N ALA A 359 -3.51 7.36 -8.83
CA ALA A 359 -4.82 7.88 -9.22
C ALA A 359 -4.74 8.99 -10.30
N PRO A 360 -3.87 10.02 -10.20
CA PRO A 360 -3.84 11.07 -11.23
C PRO A 360 -3.56 10.58 -12.66
N ALA A 361 -2.68 9.59 -12.83
CA ALA A 361 -2.37 9.03 -14.14
C ALA A 361 -3.49 8.10 -14.64
N VAL A 362 -4.21 7.44 -13.74
CA VAL A 362 -5.39 6.62 -14.07
C VAL A 362 -6.57 7.52 -14.45
N ASP A 363 -6.73 8.65 -13.77
CA ASP A 363 -7.77 9.65 -14.06
C ASP A 363 -7.52 10.27 -15.44
N GLU A 364 -6.29 10.69 -15.73
CA GLU A 364 -5.88 11.19 -17.06
C GLU A 364 -6.13 10.15 -18.17
N PHE A 365 -5.80 8.88 -17.92
CA PHE A 365 -6.10 7.78 -18.86
C PHE A 365 -7.62 7.64 -19.08
N THR A 366 -8.40 7.70 -18.00
CA THR A 366 -9.86 7.49 -18.03
C THR A 366 -10.58 8.63 -18.73
N GLU A 367 -10.17 9.88 -18.49
CA GLU A 367 -10.65 11.06 -19.22
C GLU A 367 -10.39 10.90 -20.72
N ARG A 368 -9.14 10.56 -21.08
CA ARG A 368 -8.79 10.38 -22.49
C ARG A 368 -9.52 9.20 -23.14
N LEU A 369 -9.75 8.12 -22.40
CA LEU A 369 -10.52 6.98 -22.88
C LEU A 369 -11.98 7.37 -23.10
N SER A 370 -12.57 8.16 -22.20
CA SER A 370 -13.95 8.64 -22.30
C SER A 370 -14.14 9.51 -23.54
N ASP A 371 -13.21 10.42 -23.83
CA ASP A 371 -13.21 11.21 -25.07
C ASP A 371 -13.20 10.33 -26.33
N LEU A 372 -12.38 9.28 -26.33
CA LEU A 372 -12.27 8.36 -27.47
C LEU A 372 -13.52 7.51 -27.64
N VAL A 373 -14.09 7.01 -26.53
CA VAL A 373 -15.33 6.23 -26.53
C VAL A 373 -16.50 7.08 -27.04
N GLU A 374 -16.66 8.30 -26.52
CA GLU A 374 -17.72 9.21 -26.96
C GLU A 374 -17.58 9.57 -28.44
N LYS A 375 -16.35 9.89 -28.88
CA LYS A 375 -16.08 10.28 -30.27
C LYS A 375 -16.34 9.17 -31.29
N HIS A 376 -16.01 7.92 -30.95
CA HIS A 376 -16.00 6.82 -31.91
C HIS A 376 -17.17 5.85 -31.74
N LEU A 377 -17.65 5.63 -30.52
CA LEU A 377 -18.75 4.72 -30.24
C LEU A 377 -20.04 5.46 -29.90
N GLY A 378 -19.97 6.50 -29.05
CA GLY A 378 -21.14 7.24 -28.58
C GLY A 378 -22.24 6.30 -28.07
N ASP A 379 -23.47 6.51 -28.53
CA ASP A 379 -24.64 5.66 -28.31
C ASP A 379 -24.89 4.62 -29.42
N ASP A 380 -23.98 4.46 -30.39
CA ASP A 380 -24.13 3.53 -31.52
C ASP A 380 -23.86 2.07 -31.09
N VAL A 381 -24.95 1.35 -30.84
CA VAL A 381 -24.95 -0.09 -30.49
C VAL A 381 -24.15 -0.94 -31.48
N GLY A 382 -24.18 -0.62 -32.78
CA GLY A 382 -23.45 -1.36 -33.81
C GLY A 382 -21.93 -1.20 -33.68
N ALA A 383 -21.48 0.02 -33.40
CA ALA A 383 -20.07 0.31 -33.14
C ALA A 383 -19.58 -0.40 -31.87
N TRP A 384 -20.37 -0.39 -30.79
CA TRP A 384 -20.07 -1.12 -29.55
C TRP A 384 -19.95 -2.64 -29.74
N ARG A 385 -20.86 -3.24 -30.53
CA ARG A 385 -20.77 -4.66 -30.89
C ARG A 385 -19.52 -4.97 -31.70
N SER A 386 -19.18 -4.11 -32.64
CA SER A 386 -17.95 -4.24 -33.44
C SER A 386 -16.70 -4.16 -32.55
N ALA A 387 -16.65 -3.20 -31.62
CA ALA A 387 -15.57 -3.09 -30.64
C ALA A 387 -15.43 -4.35 -29.79
N ARG A 388 -16.54 -4.90 -29.28
CA ARG A 388 -16.53 -6.15 -28.49
C ARG A 388 -16.00 -7.34 -29.29
N ALA A 389 -16.35 -7.46 -30.56
CA ALA A 389 -15.88 -8.52 -31.44
C ALA A 389 -14.38 -8.39 -31.77
N LEU A 390 -13.91 -7.16 -32.02
CA LEU A 390 -12.50 -6.89 -32.35
C LEU A 390 -11.55 -7.15 -31.18
N LEU A 391 -11.99 -6.91 -29.93
CA LEU A 391 -11.14 -7.06 -28.74
C LEU A 391 -10.47 -8.44 -28.59
N LYS A 392 -10.95 -9.52 -29.19
CA LYS A 392 -10.32 -10.84 -28.99
C LYS A 392 -8.88 -10.91 -29.50
N ASP A 393 -8.63 -10.30 -30.66
CA ASP A 393 -7.38 -10.46 -31.40
C ASP A 393 -6.78 -9.12 -31.89
N PHE A 394 -7.32 -7.98 -31.44
CA PHE A 394 -6.88 -6.67 -31.92
C PHE A 394 -5.42 -6.34 -31.50
N PRO A 395 -4.48 -6.21 -32.45
CA PRO A 395 -3.07 -6.00 -32.12
C PRO A 395 -2.70 -4.52 -31.92
N GLY A 396 -3.55 -3.59 -32.36
CA GLY A 396 -3.28 -2.16 -32.42
C GLY A 396 -3.58 -1.41 -31.12
N THR A 397 -3.63 -0.09 -31.24
CA THR A 397 -3.88 0.83 -30.11
C THR A 397 -5.38 0.95 -29.78
N ILE A 398 -5.72 1.58 -28.66
CA ILE A 398 -7.13 1.86 -28.31
C ILE A 398 -7.80 2.77 -29.38
N PRO A 399 -7.20 3.89 -29.83
CA PRO A 399 -7.77 4.70 -30.92
C PRO A 399 -8.02 3.89 -32.20
N ASP A 400 -7.07 3.04 -32.60
CA ASP A 400 -7.23 2.22 -33.81
C ASP A 400 -8.40 1.22 -33.66
N LEU A 401 -8.53 0.59 -32.49
CA LEU A 401 -9.62 -0.34 -32.18
C LEU A 401 -10.98 0.36 -32.32
N LEU A 402 -11.11 1.53 -31.71
CA LEU A 402 -12.37 2.28 -31.68
C LEU A 402 -12.70 2.88 -33.05
N ALA A 403 -11.70 3.36 -33.79
CA ALA A 403 -11.89 3.83 -35.17
C ALA A 403 -12.30 2.70 -36.12
N GLU A 404 -11.69 1.51 -36.01
CA GLU A 404 -12.06 0.34 -36.81
C GLU A 404 -13.46 -0.18 -36.44
N ALA A 405 -13.82 -0.16 -35.16
CA ALA A 405 -15.16 -0.49 -34.70
C ALA A 405 -16.22 0.46 -35.27
N ALA A 406 -15.95 1.77 -35.28
CA ALA A 406 -16.84 2.77 -35.85
C ALA A 406 -16.96 2.68 -37.39
N ALA A 407 -15.88 2.29 -38.07
CA ALA A 407 -15.86 2.14 -39.53
C ALA A 407 -16.49 0.81 -40.01
N SER A 408 -16.63 -0.17 -39.12
CA SER A 408 -17.20 -1.48 -39.43
C SER A 408 -18.68 -1.34 -39.76
N LYS A 409 -19.00 -1.23 -41.05
CA LYS A 409 -20.39 -1.27 -41.53
C LYS A 409 -20.97 -2.66 -41.27
N PRO A 410 -22.25 -2.76 -40.88
CA PRO A 410 -22.98 -4.01 -40.94
C PRO A 410 -22.81 -4.67 -42.30
N VAL A 411 -22.45 -5.95 -42.35
CA VAL A 411 -22.32 -6.69 -43.62
C VAL A 411 -23.69 -6.70 -44.31
N ALA A 412 -23.85 -5.86 -45.33
CA ALA A 412 -25.04 -5.79 -46.14
C ALA A 412 -25.23 -7.12 -46.89
N GLY A 413 -26.12 -7.98 -46.39
CA GLY A 413 -26.40 -9.31 -46.96
C GLY A 413 -26.71 -10.41 -45.95
N SER A 414 -26.47 -10.20 -44.65
CA SER A 414 -27.06 -11.05 -43.61
C SER A 414 -28.57 -10.79 -43.55
N ALA A 415 -29.40 -11.82 -43.67
CA ALA A 415 -30.86 -11.71 -43.69
C ALA A 415 -31.48 -11.29 -42.33
N THR A 416 -30.65 -11.10 -41.31
CA THR A 416 -31.02 -10.54 -40.00
C THR A 416 -30.48 -9.11 -39.91
N SER A 417 -31.31 -8.17 -39.44
CA SER A 417 -30.84 -6.82 -39.13
C SER A 417 -29.61 -6.92 -38.21
N PRO A 418 -28.59 -6.07 -38.33
CA PRO A 418 -27.46 -6.06 -37.38
C PRO A 418 -27.89 -5.95 -35.90
N MET A 419 -29.10 -5.46 -35.65
CA MET A 419 -29.74 -5.40 -34.33
C MET A 419 -30.34 -6.73 -33.85
N ASP A 420 -30.60 -7.68 -34.76
CA ASP A 420 -31.30 -8.95 -34.49
C ASP A 420 -30.34 -10.12 -34.20
N GLY A 421 -29.02 -9.93 -34.33
CA GLY A 421 -28.01 -10.95 -34.04
C GLY A 421 -27.67 -11.08 -32.55
N GLU A 422 -27.22 -12.26 -32.12
CA GLU A 422 -26.70 -12.48 -30.75
C GLU A 422 -25.44 -11.65 -30.47
N TRP A 423 -25.31 -11.14 -29.24
CA TRP A 423 -24.15 -10.35 -28.79
C TRP A 423 -22.83 -11.14 -29.00
N PRO A 424 -21.70 -10.51 -29.36
CA PRO A 424 -20.46 -11.24 -29.59
C PRO A 424 -20.00 -12.00 -28.33
N ASP A 425 -19.72 -13.31 -28.49
CA ASP A 425 -19.45 -14.26 -27.41
C ASP A 425 -20.56 -14.32 -26.34
N ALA A 426 -21.84 -14.19 -26.75
CA ALA A 426 -22.98 -14.19 -25.83
C ALA A 426 -22.92 -15.35 -24.83
N ALA A 427 -23.08 -15.01 -23.56
CA ALA A 427 -23.12 -15.95 -22.45
C ALA A 427 -24.30 -15.61 -21.52
N SER A 428 -24.82 -16.65 -20.88
CA SER A 428 -25.85 -16.49 -19.85
C SER A 428 -25.29 -15.74 -18.64
N CYS A 429 -26.14 -14.98 -17.95
CA CYS A 429 -25.80 -14.39 -16.66
C CYS A 429 -25.30 -15.48 -15.68
N PRO A 430 -24.17 -15.27 -14.98
CA PRO A 430 -23.68 -16.22 -14.00
C PRO A 430 -24.64 -16.26 -12.80
N TYR A 431 -24.85 -17.45 -12.25
CA TYR A 431 -25.74 -17.66 -11.08
C TYR A 431 -25.05 -17.32 -9.75
N SER A 432 -23.71 -17.28 -9.74
CA SER A 432 -22.91 -17.04 -8.53
C SER A 432 -22.33 -15.63 -8.54
N SER A 433 -22.29 -15.04 -7.34
CA SER A 433 -21.60 -13.78 -7.05
C SER A 433 -20.07 -13.93 -7.00
N ALA A 434 -19.55 -15.15 -6.99
CA ALA A 434 -18.12 -15.38 -6.96
C ALA A 434 -17.51 -14.87 -8.28
N PRO A 435 -16.47 -14.03 -8.23
CA PRO A 435 -15.82 -13.53 -9.44
C PRO A 435 -15.15 -14.71 -10.15
N SER A 436 -15.85 -15.34 -11.11
CA SER A 436 -15.22 -16.18 -12.12
C SER A 436 -14.09 -15.37 -12.74
N SER A 437 -12.91 -15.95 -12.96
CA SER A 437 -11.66 -15.27 -13.36
C SER A 437 -11.88 -14.17 -14.40
N TYR A 438 -12.08 -12.95 -13.91
CA TYR A 438 -12.39 -11.76 -14.69
C TYR A 438 -11.10 -11.22 -15.27
N THR A 439 -10.77 -11.67 -16.48
CA THR A 439 -9.48 -11.42 -17.13
C THR A 439 -9.66 -11.23 -18.64
N GLY A 440 -8.62 -10.71 -19.30
CA GLY A 440 -8.57 -10.56 -20.75
C GLY A 440 -9.67 -9.67 -21.32
N VAL A 441 -10.34 -10.17 -22.36
CA VAL A 441 -11.31 -9.42 -23.19
C VAL A 441 -12.47 -8.85 -22.37
N ARG A 442 -12.98 -9.60 -21.38
CA ARG A 442 -14.11 -9.15 -20.56
C ARG A 442 -13.75 -7.95 -19.70
N LEU A 443 -12.61 -8.03 -19.02
CA LEU A 443 -12.08 -6.95 -18.19
C LEU A 443 -11.77 -5.71 -19.06
N ALA A 444 -11.19 -5.92 -20.25
CA ALA A 444 -10.95 -4.84 -21.20
C ALA A 444 -12.24 -4.16 -21.70
N PHE A 445 -13.27 -4.94 -22.04
CA PHE A 445 -14.55 -4.39 -22.50
C PHE A 445 -15.27 -3.59 -21.40
N ALA A 446 -15.23 -4.07 -20.16
CA ALA A 446 -15.79 -3.31 -19.06
C ALA A 446 -15.01 -2.03 -18.76
N THR A 447 -13.71 -1.95 -19.03
CA THR A 447 -12.98 -0.67 -19.00
C THR A 447 -13.53 0.32 -20.02
N LEU A 448 -13.94 -0.14 -21.21
CA LEU A 448 -14.63 0.71 -22.18
C LEU A 448 -16.02 1.13 -21.69
N LEU A 449 -16.80 0.20 -21.13
CA LEU A 449 -18.13 0.52 -20.57
C LEU A 449 -18.04 1.54 -19.43
N ASP A 450 -17.01 1.48 -18.59
CA ASP A 450 -16.82 2.47 -17.52
C ASP A 450 -16.62 3.89 -18.05
N ALA A 451 -15.92 4.01 -19.18
CA ALA A 451 -15.63 5.27 -19.85
C ALA A 451 -16.82 5.80 -20.68
N ALA A 452 -17.90 5.03 -20.83
CA ALA A 452 -19.07 5.45 -21.60
C ALA A 452 -19.94 6.44 -20.81
N ALA A 453 -20.64 7.31 -21.54
CA ALA A 453 -21.66 8.19 -20.99
C ALA A 453 -22.94 7.42 -20.60
N ASP A 454 -23.79 8.02 -19.77
CA ASP A 454 -25.05 7.40 -19.33
C ASP A 454 -26.00 7.10 -20.50
N SER A 455 -26.06 7.99 -21.49
CA SER A 455 -26.84 7.81 -22.72
C SER A 455 -26.42 6.56 -23.51
N ALA A 456 -25.11 6.25 -23.53
CA ALA A 456 -24.61 5.04 -24.16
C ALA A 456 -25.04 3.79 -23.39
N HIS A 457 -25.03 3.81 -22.05
CA HIS A 457 -25.56 2.69 -21.25
C HIS A 457 -27.05 2.49 -21.50
N GLU A 458 -27.84 3.56 -21.56
CA GLU A 458 -29.27 3.50 -21.89
C GLU A 458 -29.51 2.86 -23.26
N ALA A 459 -28.75 3.28 -24.28
CA ALA A 459 -28.84 2.71 -25.62
C ALA A 459 -28.38 1.25 -25.69
N LEU A 460 -27.34 0.87 -24.95
CA LEU A 460 -26.73 -0.47 -25.03
C LEU A 460 -27.50 -1.54 -24.26
N THR A 461 -28.03 -1.18 -23.10
CA THR A 461 -28.60 -2.15 -22.14
C THR A 461 -29.67 -3.07 -22.75
N PRO A 462 -30.59 -2.59 -23.63
CA PRO A 462 -31.53 -3.45 -24.36
C PRO A 462 -30.88 -4.46 -25.31
N HIS A 463 -29.59 -4.33 -25.64
CA HIS A 463 -28.87 -5.16 -26.61
C HIS A 463 -27.79 -6.06 -25.99
N LEU A 464 -27.30 -5.76 -24.79
CA LEU A 464 -26.31 -6.58 -24.07
C LEU A 464 -26.83 -8.01 -23.77
N ASP A 465 -25.93 -8.99 -23.72
CA ASP A 465 -26.24 -10.33 -23.21
C ASP A 465 -26.23 -10.36 -21.67
N GLY A 466 -26.64 -11.50 -21.09
CA GLY A 466 -26.76 -11.64 -19.64
C GLY A 466 -25.41 -11.47 -18.92
N GLN A 467 -24.32 -11.99 -19.48
CA GLN A 467 -23.00 -11.86 -18.88
C GLN A 467 -22.44 -10.43 -18.96
N THR A 468 -22.59 -9.73 -20.08
CA THR A 468 -22.12 -8.33 -20.19
C THR A 468 -22.97 -7.38 -19.34
N THR A 469 -24.28 -7.62 -19.26
CA THR A 469 -25.17 -6.90 -18.32
C THR A 469 -24.74 -7.11 -16.88
N HIS A 470 -24.35 -8.34 -16.53
CA HIS A 470 -23.77 -8.65 -15.22
C HIS A 470 -22.50 -7.85 -14.95
N ASP A 471 -21.56 -7.84 -15.90
CA ASP A 471 -20.29 -7.15 -15.75
C ASP A 471 -20.47 -5.62 -15.63
N LEU A 472 -21.40 -5.03 -16.39
CA LEU A 472 -21.77 -3.61 -16.31
C LEU A 472 -22.20 -3.23 -14.87
N TYR A 473 -23.27 -3.84 -14.37
CA TYR A 473 -23.86 -3.45 -13.08
C TYR A 473 -23.02 -3.89 -11.87
N ARG A 474 -22.23 -4.97 -11.98
CA ARG A 474 -21.41 -5.47 -10.86
C ARG A 474 -20.03 -4.85 -10.77
N LEU A 475 -19.38 -4.56 -11.91
CA LEU A 475 -17.94 -4.32 -11.94
C LEU A 475 -17.57 -2.90 -12.40
N CYS A 476 -18.45 -2.21 -13.12
CA CYS A 476 -18.21 -0.81 -13.48
C CYS A 476 -18.48 0.14 -12.29
N ALA A 477 -18.01 1.37 -12.41
CA ALA A 477 -18.20 2.44 -11.44
C ALA A 477 -19.69 2.74 -11.24
N TRP A 478 -20.10 2.94 -9.99
CA TRP A 478 -21.49 3.18 -9.62
C TRP A 478 -22.05 4.44 -10.26
N ARG A 479 -23.32 4.40 -10.68
CA ARG A 479 -24.05 5.56 -11.23
C ARG A 479 -25.43 5.72 -10.58
N PRO A 480 -25.83 6.95 -10.18
CA PRO A 480 -27.11 7.19 -9.50
C PRO A 480 -28.37 6.82 -10.30
N GLY A 481 -28.31 6.84 -11.63
CA GLY A 481 -29.46 6.52 -12.49
C GLY A 481 -29.70 5.01 -12.73
N TRP A 482 -28.75 4.16 -12.32
CA TRP A 482 -28.82 2.73 -12.59
C TRP A 482 -30.02 1.99 -11.98
N PRO A 483 -30.51 2.31 -10.77
CA PRO A 483 -31.72 1.68 -10.24
C PRO A 483 -32.92 1.82 -11.18
N ASP A 484 -33.19 3.04 -11.64
CA ASP A 484 -34.34 3.35 -12.49
C ASP A 484 -34.18 2.70 -13.87
N GLN A 485 -32.97 2.74 -14.43
CA GLN A 485 -32.65 2.07 -15.69
C GLN A 485 -32.80 0.54 -15.61
N ALA A 486 -32.31 -0.08 -14.52
CA ALA A 486 -32.36 -1.52 -14.33
C ALA A 486 -33.80 -2.04 -14.17
N LEU A 487 -34.68 -1.23 -13.56
CA LEU A 487 -36.11 -1.51 -13.44
C LEU A 487 -36.87 -1.32 -14.76
N ALA A 488 -36.50 -0.30 -15.55
CA ALA A 488 -37.11 -0.03 -16.85
C ALA A 488 -36.70 -1.05 -17.93
N THR A 489 -35.58 -1.73 -17.75
CA THR A 489 -35.05 -2.68 -18.75
C THR A 489 -35.73 -4.04 -18.64
N ALA A 490 -36.31 -4.51 -19.74
CA ALA A 490 -36.93 -5.83 -19.81
C ALA A 490 -35.91 -6.97 -19.57
N PRO A 491 -36.28 -8.02 -18.80
CA PRO A 491 -35.40 -9.14 -18.52
C PRO A 491 -35.08 -9.94 -19.79
N LYS A 492 -33.82 -10.34 -19.93
CA LYS A 492 -33.36 -11.27 -20.98
C LYS A 492 -33.09 -12.64 -20.39
N GLY A 493 -34.06 -13.54 -20.53
CA GLY A 493 -34.03 -14.85 -19.89
C GLY A 493 -34.51 -14.78 -18.45
N ARG A 494 -33.90 -15.58 -17.57
CA ARG A 494 -34.38 -15.77 -16.19
C ARG A 494 -33.96 -14.66 -15.22
N VAL A 495 -32.89 -13.91 -15.53
CA VAL A 495 -32.31 -12.92 -14.61
C VAL A 495 -32.55 -11.51 -15.14
N SER A 496 -33.17 -10.65 -14.32
CA SER A 496 -33.42 -9.25 -14.67
C SER A 496 -32.19 -8.36 -14.35
N PRO A 497 -32.01 -7.22 -15.04
CA PRO A 497 -30.99 -6.23 -14.67
C PRO A 497 -31.11 -5.74 -13.23
N ALA A 498 -32.35 -5.55 -12.75
CA ALA A 498 -32.64 -5.20 -11.36
C ALA A 498 -32.10 -6.27 -10.38
N TRP A 499 -32.20 -7.56 -10.72
CA TRP A 499 -31.64 -8.65 -9.91
C TRP A 499 -30.12 -8.59 -9.83
N ILE A 500 -29.47 -8.35 -10.98
CA ILE A 500 -28.01 -8.23 -11.05
C ILE A 500 -27.54 -7.07 -10.17
N LEU A 501 -28.18 -5.91 -10.31
CA LEU A 501 -27.85 -4.70 -9.58
C LEU A 501 -28.11 -4.87 -8.08
N ALA A 502 -29.24 -5.49 -7.69
CA ALA A 502 -29.58 -5.74 -6.28
C ALA A 502 -28.55 -6.62 -5.56
N GLY A 503 -27.80 -7.45 -6.27
CA GLY A 503 -26.70 -8.19 -5.66
C GLY A 503 -25.38 -7.40 -5.53
N ARG A 504 -25.25 -6.21 -6.13
CA ARG A 504 -24.01 -5.41 -6.14
C ARG A 504 -23.63 -5.01 -4.71
N PRO A 505 -22.40 -5.27 -4.23
CA PRO A 505 -21.99 -4.82 -2.90
C PRO A 505 -22.00 -3.29 -2.78
N GLY A 506 -22.36 -2.78 -1.61
CA GLY A 506 -22.25 -1.36 -1.28
C GLY A 506 -23.35 -0.47 -1.86
N LEU A 507 -24.53 -1.02 -2.17
CA LEU A 507 -25.72 -0.21 -2.42
C LEU A 507 -26.06 0.62 -1.17
N ASP A 508 -26.44 1.87 -1.37
CA ASP A 508 -26.97 2.73 -0.31
C ASP A 508 -28.49 2.52 -0.12
N ALA A 509 -29.03 3.09 0.95
CA ALA A 509 -30.44 2.93 1.30
C ALA A 509 -31.40 3.54 0.26
N GLU A 510 -30.97 4.57 -0.47
CA GLU A 510 -31.78 5.24 -1.49
C GLU A 510 -31.90 4.36 -2.74
N ALA A 511 -30.79 3.78 -3.20
CA ALA A 511 -30.78 2.82 -4.30
C ALA A 511 -31.62 1.57 -3.97
N ILE A 512 -31.53 1.09 -2.72
CA ILE A 512 -32.38 -0.01 -2.22
C ILE A 512 -33.87 0.39 -2.29
N GLU A 513 -34.23 1.59 -1.83
CA GLU A 513 -35.63 2.07 -1.87
C GLU A 513 -36.18 2.10 -3.29
N ARG A 514 -35.40 2.60 -4.25
CA ARG A 514 -35.81 2.63 -5.66
C ARG A 514 -36.01 1.22 -6.21
N LEU A 515 -35.06 0.32 -5.99
CA LEU A 515 -35.15 -1.07 -6.45
C LEU A 515 -36.31 -1.84 -5.80
N MET A 516 -36.74 -1.48 -4.58
CA MET A 516 -37.91 -2.07 -3.92
C MET A 516 -39.25 -1.77 -4.60
N SER A 517 -39.30 -0.84 -5.56
CA SER A 517 -40.51 -0.58 -6.36
C SER A 517 -40.89 -1.75 -7.28
N THR A 518 -39.98 -2.71 -7.51
CA THR A 518 -40.28 -3.94 -8.24
C THR A 518 -41.15 -4.90 -7.43
N ALA A 519 -42.04 -5.60 -8.12
CA ALA A 519 -42.74 -6.74 -7.55
C ALA A 519 -41.92 -8.04 -7.66
N ASP A 520 -40.69 -8.00 -8.21
CA ASP A 520 -39.81 -9.16 -8.34
C ASP A 520 -39.24 -9.59 -6.97
N PRO A 521 -39.72 -10.71 -6.42
CA PRO A 521 -39.35 -11.14 -5.08
C PRO A 521 -37.91 -11.66 -4.98
N GLU A 522 -37.29 -12.09 -6.07
CA GLU A 522 -35.86 -12.46 -6.03
C GLU A 522 -34.97 -11.22 -5.88
N VAL A 523 -35.38 -10.09 -6.46
CA VAL A 523 -34.72 -8.79 -6.27
C VAL A 523 -34.86 -8.33 -4.83
N LEU A 524 -36.08 -8.31 -4.30
CA LEU A 524 -36.36 -7.89 -2.91
C LEU A 524 -35.53 -8.69 -1.90
N LEU A 525 -35.42 -9.99 -2.13
CA LEU A 525 -34.60 -10.89 -1.33
C LEU A 525 -33.09 -10.56 -1.39
N LEU A 526 -32.52 -10.23 -2.55
CA LEU A 526 -31.12 -9.79 -2.61
C LEU A 526 -30.92 -8.47 -1.86
N LEU A 527 -31.87 -7.53 -1.98
CA LEU A 527 -31.85 -6.26 -1.27
C LEU A 527 -31.88 -6.46 0.25
N PHE A 528 -32.66 -7.43 0.73
CA PHE A 528 -32.78 -7.76 2.15
C PHE A 528 -31.43 -8.02 2.80
N TRP A 529 -30.45 -8.55 2.08
CA TRP A 529 -29.16 -8.92 2.64
C TRP A 529 -28.15 -7.77 2.76
N HIS A 530 -28.46 -6.58 2.24
CA HIS A 530 -27.57 -5.42 2.28
C HIS A 530 -27.47 -4.80 3.66
N ALA A 531 -26.26 -4.35 3.98
CA ALA A 531 -25.98 -3.61 5.20
C ALA A 531 -26.78 -2.31 5.31
N ALA A 532 -26.92 -1.59 4.19
CA ALA A 532 -27.63 -0.32 4.14
C ALA A 532 -29.16 -0.47 4.12
N CYS A 533 -29.70 -1.70 4.02
CA CYS A 533 -31.14 -1.91 4.06
C CYS A 533 -31.68 -1.56 5.46
N THR A 534 -32.60 -0.59 5.53
CA THR A 534 -33.19 -0.12 6.78
C THR A 534 -34.21 -1.13 7.34
N ASP A 535 -34.53 -1.05 8.63
CA ASP A 535 -35.52 -1.93 9.25
C ASP A 535 -36.91 -1.84 8.59
N ASP A 536 -37.34 -0.63 8.20
CA ASP A 536 -38.64 -0.44 7.54
C ASP A 536 -38.63 -1.01 6.10
N GLN A 537 -37.48 -0.94 5.41
CA GLN A 537 -37.29 -1.61 4.12
C GLN A 537 -37.34 -3.14 4.28
N ARG A 538 -36.60 -3.70 5.25
CA ARG A 538 -36.59 -5.13 5.55
C ARG A 538 -37.99 -5.66 5.91
N ALA A 539 -38.74 -4.92 6.72
CA ALA A 539 -40.10 -5.30 7.11
C ALA A 539 -41.05 -5.38 5.90
N ARG A 540 -40.98 -4.40 4.97
CA ARG A 540 -41.76 -4.45 3.71
C ARG A 540 -41.35 -5.62 2.83
N ILE A 541 -40.06 -5.94 2.75
CA ILE A 541 -39.57 -7.09 1.98
C ILE A 541 -40.09 -8.40 2.57
N ILE A 542 -40.04 -8.56 3.90
CA ILE A 542 -40.57 -9.75 4.60
C ILE A 542 -42.07 -9.90 4.33
N ALA A 543 -42.86 -8.83 4.44
CA ALA A 543 -44.29 -8.87 4.17
C ALA A 543 -44.61 -9.35 2.74
N VAL A 544 -43.82 -8.95 1.74
CA VAL A 544 -43.98 -9.46 0.36
C VAL A 544 -43.53 -10.92 0.22
N ALA A 545 -42.48 -11.32 0.92
CA ALA A 545 -42.00 -12.71 0.91
C ALA A 545 -43.04 -13.68 1.50
N GLU A 546 -43.85 -13.23 2.47
CA GLU A 546 -44.90 -14.02 3.12
C GLU A 546 -46.08 -14.36 2.23
N GLU A 547 -46.32 -13.59 1.17
CA GLU A 547 -47.36 -13.90 0.18
C GLU A 547 -47.00 -15.14 -0.69
N ARG A 548 -45.80 -15.70 -0.51
CA ARG A 548 -45.32 -16.86 -1.28
C ARG A 548 -45.62 -18.18 -0.55
N PRO A 549 -46.04 -19.22 -1.28
CA PRO A 549 -46.47 -20.50 -0.69
C PRO A 549 -45.33 -21.39 -0.15
N ASP A 550 -44.06 -21.00 -0.31
CA ASP A 550 -42.92 -21.81 0.16
C ASP A 550 -41.78 -20.94 0.75
N PRO A 551 -41.59 -20.93 2.08
CA PRO A 551 -40.58 -20.13 2.78
C PRO A 551 -39.14 -20.65 2.59
N GLU A 552 -38.95 -21.94 2.27
CA GLU A 552 -37.62 -22.54 2.09
C GLU A 552 -36.96 -22.05 0.79
N TYR A 553 -37.78 -21.63 -0.19
CA TYR A 553 -37.33 -20.94 -1.41
C TYR A 553 -37.38 -19.40 -1.29
N ALA A 554 -37.96 -18.85 -0.22
CA ALA A 554 -38.09 -17.41 -0.03
C ALA A 554 -36.75 -16.74 0.32
N PHE A 555 -35.79 -17.49 0.90
CA PHE A 555 -34.43 -17.02 1.19
C PHE A 555 -33.38 -18.11 0.86
N PRO A 556 -33.02 -18.34 -0.43
CA PRO A 556 -31.95 -19.24 -0.81
C PRO A 556 -30.60 -18.72 -0.32
N THR A 557 -29.58 -19.59 -0.43
CA THR A 557 -28.17 -19.39 -0.05
C THR A 557 -27.73 -17.93 0.05
N ARG A 558 -27.41 -17.53 1.28
CA ARG A 558 -26.93 -16.20 1.64
C ARG A 558 -25.78 -15.73 0.71
N PRO A 559 -25.87 -14.55 0.06
CA PRO A 559 -24.78 -13.98 -0.72
C PRO A 559 -23.50 -13.77 0.13
N GLU A 560 -22.32 -13.78 -0.50
CA GLU A 560 -21.03 -13.59 0.21
C GLU A 560 -20.94 -12.25 0.97
N HIS A 561 -21.62 -11.20 0.49
CA HIS A 561 -21.66 -9.86 1.10
C HIS A 561 -22.79 -9.67 2.12
N ALA A 562 -23.63 -10.68 2.32
CA ALA A 562 -24.86 -10.55 3.08
C ALA A 562 -24.59 -10.37 4.58
N GLN A 563 -25.43 -9.58 5.24
CA GLN A 563 -25.46 -9.52 6.70
C GLN A 563 -26.18 -10.71 7.34
N ASN A 564 -26.05 -10.86 8.66
CA ASN A 564 -26.88 -11.78 9.43
C ASN A 564 -28.31 -11.22 9.57
N TRP A 565 -29.26 -12.08 9.93
CA TRP A 565 -30.59 -11.68 10.41
C TRP A 565 -30.50 -10.67 11.56
N ARG A 566 -31.45 -9.74 11.62
CA ARG A 566 -31.60 -8.72 12.66
C ARG A 566 -32.77 -9.07 13.58
N VAL A 567 -32.76 -8.52 14.80
CA VAL A 567 -33.87 -8.70 15.75
C VAL A 567 -35.16 -8.05 15.24
N ALA A 568 -35.07 -6.95 14.49
CA ALA A 568 -36.24 -6.32 13.87
C ALA A 568 -36.96 -7.26 12.88
N ASP A 569 -36.23 -8.15 12.20
CA ASP A 569 -36.78 -9.10 11.22
C ASP A 569 -37.75 -10.09 11.89
N LEU A 570 -37.43 -10.54 13.11
CA LEU A 570 -38.31 -11.42 13.90
C LEU A 570 -39.68 -10.78 14.16
N TYR A 571 -39.72 -9.47 14.42
CA TYR A 571 -40.96 -8.76 14.72
C TYR A 571 -41.78 -8.43 13.46
N ALA A 572 -41.17 -8.48 12.28
CA ALA A 572 -41.85 -8.26 11.02
C ALA A 572 -42.41 -9.57 10.42
N CYS A 573 -41.94 -10.73 10.89
CA CYS A 573 -42.27 -12.03 10.33
C CYS A 573 -43.52 -12.66 10.94
N SER A 574 -44.55 -12.88 10.14
CA SER A 574 -45.79 -13.60 10.44
C SER A 574 -45.78 -15.07 9.99
N HIS A 575 -44.76 -15.51 9.23
CA HIS A 575 -44.59 -16.91 8.81
C HIS A 575 -43.83 -17.76 9.84
N THR A 576 -44.41 -18.87 10.29
CA THR A 576 -43.87 -19.70 11.39
C THR A 576 -42.51 -20.34 11.08
N ASP A 577 -42.35 -21.01 9.92
CA ASP A 577 -41.08 -21.70 9.60
C ASP A 577 -39.89 -20.75 9.42
N LEU A 578 -40.12 -19.59 8.78
CA LEU A 578 -39.12 -18.55 8.62
C LEU A 578 -38.76 -17.93 9.97
N PHE A 579 -39.77 -17.65 10.80
CA PHE A 579 -39.57 -17.17 12.16
C PHE A 579 -38.71 -18.13 12.99
N ASP A 580 -39.00 -19.42 12.96
CA ASP A 580 -38.21 -20.45 13.65
C ASP A 580 -36.76 -20.52 13.14
N THR A 581 -36.56 -20.37 11.83
CA THR A 581 -35.22 -20.32 11.21
C THR A 581 -34.42 -19.11 11.68
N MET A 582 -35.04 -17.92 11.66
CA MET A 582 -34.43 -16.70 12.18
C MET A 582 -34.11 -16.82 13.66
N LEU A 583 -35.06 -17.35 14.44
CA LEU A 583 -34.95 -17.48 15.88
C LEU A 583 -33.77 -18.35 16.30
N ARG A 584 -33.39 -19.36 15.50
CA ARG A 584 -32.18 -20.18 15.73
C ARG A 584 -30.86 -19.44 15.50
N THR A 585 -30.87 -18.28 14.84
CA THR A 585 -29.65 -17.55 14.44
C THR A 585 -29.54 -16.16 15.06
N VAL A 586 -30.67 -15.57 15.48
CA VAL A 586 -30.75 -14.22 16.06
C VAL A 586 -30.80 -14.29 17.58
N TYR A 587 -29.90 -13.57 18.25
CA TYR A 587 -29.92 -13.40 19.69
C TYR A 587 -30.81 -12.22 20.08
N VAL A 588 -31.86 -12.46 20.87
CA VAL A 588 -32.73 -11.40 21.42
C VAL A 588 -32.34 -11.12 22.87
N LEU A 589 -31.60 -10.03 23.06
CA LEU A 589 -31.03 -9.64 24.34
C LEU A 589 -31.83 -8.50 24.97
N GLY A 590 -32.07 -8.62 26.28
CA GLY A 590 -32.74 -7.62 27.11
C GLY A 590 -34.20 -7.96 27.42
N PRO A 591 -34.73 -7.50 28.58
CA PRO A 591 -36.04 -7.92 29.04
C PRO A 591 -37.19 -7.40 28.15
N ILE A 592 -37.12 -6.14 27.71
CA ILE A 592 -38.16 -5.52 26.87
C ILE A 592 -38.15 -6.10 25.44
N PRO A 593 -37.00 -6.23 24.74
CA PRO A 593 -36.97 -6.93 23.44
C PRO A 593 -37.54 -8.35 23.51
N GLN A 594 -37.24 -9.10 24.58
CA GLN A 594 -37.83 -10.44 24.78
C GLN A 594 -39.35 -10.38 24.99
N LEU A 595 -39.86 -9.47 25.84
CA LEU A 595 -41.32 -9.30 25.99
C LEU A 595 -41.99 -8.89 24.67
N ARG A 596 -41.32 -8.08 23.85
CA ARG A 596 -41.80 -7.71 22.51
C ARG A 596 -41.86 -8.92 21.58
N LEU A 597 -40.86 -9.81 21.64
CA LEU A 597 -40.87 -11.08 20.90
C LEU A 597 -42.06 -11.94 21.31
N PHE A 598 -42.27 -12.13 22.62
CA PHE A 598 -43.42 -12.89 23.12
C PHE A 598 -44.76 -12.26 22.75
N LEU A 599 -44.85 -10.93 22.79
CA LEU A 599 -46.05 -10.21 22.36
C LEU A 599 -46.33 -10.45 20.87
N HIS A 600 -45.30 -10.41 20.03
CA HIS A 600 -45.42 -10.71 18.61
C HIS A 600 -45.94 -12.14 18.36
N VAL A 601 -45.34 -13.13 19.03
CA VAL A 601 -45.78 -14.53 18.95
C VAL A 601 -47.23 -14.68 19.42
N TRP A 602 -47.60 -14.05 20.53
CA TRP A 602 -48.97 -14.11 21.06
C TRP A 602 -49.98 -13.50 20.07
N ARG A 603 -49.68 -12.33 19.50
CA ARG A 603 -50.57 -11.66 18.54
C ARG A 603 -50.74 -12.45 17.26
N THR A 604 -49.67 -13.08 16.79
CA THR A 604 -49.63 -13.74 15.49
C THR A 604 -50.17 -15.17 15.56
N TRP A 605 -49.76 -15.96 16.55
CA TRP A 605 -50.06 -17.39 16.64
C TRP A 605 -50.74 -17.81 17.94
N GLY A 606 -51.00 -16.88 18.86
CA GLY A 606 -51.75 -17.13 20.10
C GLY A 606 -50.90 -17.56 21.29
N ALA A 607 -51.57 -17.69 22.45
CA ALA A 607 -50.94 -17.98 23.74
C ALA A 607 -50.26 -19.37 23.79
N GLU A 608 -50.80 -20.35 23.07
CA GLU A 608 -50.24 -21.71 23.03
C GLU A 608 -48.87 -21.74 22.31
N ALA A 609 -48.68 -20.93 21.27
CA ALA A 609 -47.39 -20.79 20.60
C ALA A 609 -46.34 -20.17 21.53
N VAL A 610 -46.73 -19.19 22.36
CA VAL A 610 -45.87 -18.62 23.40
C VAL A 610 -45.49 -19.69 24.42
N ALA A 611 -46.44 -20.53 24.85
CA ALA A 611 -46.18 -21.62 25.78
C ALA A 611 -45.22 -22.67 25.20
N ALA A 612 -45.40 -23.05 23.93
CA ALA A 612 -44.51 -23.97 23.22
C ALA A 612 -43.08 -23.41 23.11
N MET A 613 -42.94 -22.13 22.78
CA MET A 613 -41.64 -21.45 22.72
C MET A 613 -40.94 -21.39 24.09
N LEU A 614 -41.68 -21.35 25.19
CA LEU A 614 -41.12 -21.41 26.54
C LEU A 614 -40.71 -22.82 26.98
N SER A 615 -41.42 -23.86 26.51
CA SER A 615 -41.06 -25.26 26.80
C SER A 615 -39.82 -25.72 26.03
N GLU A 616 -39.65 -25.23 24.80
CA GLU A 616 -38.49 -25.53 23.94
C GLU A 616 -37.78 -24.23 23.56
N PRO A 617 -37.08 -23.58 24.52
CA PRO A 617 -36.43 -22.31 24.25
C PRO A 617 -35.32 -22.48 23.19
N PRO A 618 -35.31 -21.68 22.12
CA PRO A 618 -34.23 -21.70 21.14
C PRO A 618 -32.87 -21.43 21.77
N VAL A 619 -31.81 -21.98 21.17
CA VAL A 619 -30.41 -21.90 21.66
C VAL A 619 -29.89 -20.45 21.80
N THR A 620 -30.56 -19.49 21.15
CA THR A 620 -30.23 -18.05 21.13
C THR A 620 -30.89 -17.23 22.24
N PHE A 621 -31.69 -17.87 23.12
CA PHE A 621 -32.21 -17.24 24.34
C PHE A 621 -31.14 -17.24 25.44
N SER A 622 -30.48 -16.11 25.69
CA SER A 622 -29.65 -15.98 26.89
C SER A 622 -30.41 -15.31 28.05
N THR A 623 -30.54 -16.05 29.16
CA THR A 623 -30.26 -15.58 30.54
C THR A 623 -31.10 -14.45 31.16
N TYR A 624 -32.36 -14.22 30.78
CA TYR A 624 -33.24 -13.32 31.55
C TYR A 624 -34.48 -14.05 32.08
N ASP A 625 -34.33 -14.70 33.24
CA ASP A 625 -35.41 -15.36 34.00
C ASP A 625 -36.62 -14.43 34.20
N ARG A 626 -36.36 -13.12 34.33
CA ARG A 626 -37.40 -12.12 34.60
C ARG A 626 -38.44 -11.96 33.49
N SER A 627 -38.06 -12.01 32.20
CA SER A 627 -39.04 -11.91 31.11
C SER A 627 -39.85 -13.20 30.98
N ARG A 628 -39.20 -14.34 31.21
CA ARG A 628 -39.85 -15.65 31.27
C ARG A 628 -40.89 -15.70 32.39
N GLU A 629 -40.53 -15.33 33.61
CA GLU A 629 -41.43 -15.29 34.77
C GLU A 629 -42.68 -14.43 34.51
N VAL A 630 -42.49 -13.25 33.88
CA VAL A 630 -43.60 -12.36 33.52
C VAL A 630 -44.56 -13.04 32.53
N ILE A 631 -44.03 -13.67 31.49
CA ILE A 631 -44.89 -14.35 30.50
C ILE A 631 -45.55 -15.58 31.09
N GLU A 632 -44.86 -16.37 31.90
CA GLU A 632 -45.45 -17.51 32.58
C GLU A 632 -46.57 -17.09 33.55
N ASP A 633 -46.42 -15.97 34.27
CA ASP A 633 -47.50 -15.40 35.09
C ASP A 633 -48.72 -15.05 34.24
N LEU A 634 -48.50 -14.29 33.16
CA LEU A 634 -49.57 -13.91 32.23
C LEU A 634 -50.24 -15.13 31.59
N LEU A 635 -49.47 -16.19 31.31
CA LEU A 635 -49.98 -17.45 30.76
C LEU A 635 -50.72 -18.33 31.80
N ARG A 636 -50.62 -18.07 33.10
CA ARG A 636 -51.43 -18.78 34.12
C ARG A 636 -52.79 -18.14 34.36
N ARG A 637 -53.01 -16.91 33.88
CA ARG A 637 -54.25 -16.17 34.12
C ARG A 637 -55.42 -16.72 33.28
N PRO A 638 -56.63 -16.82 33.85
CA PRO A 638 -57.79 -17.36 33.16
C PRO A 638 -58.31 -16.43 32.04
N ASP A 639 -58.16 -15.11 32.20
CA ASP A 639 -58.53 -14.12 31.18
C ASP A 639 -57.34 -13.81 30.25
N ARG A 640 -57.32 -14.50 29.12
CA ARG A 640 -56.26 -14.35 28.09
C ARG A 640 -56.24 -12.98 27.44
N ARG A 641 -57.40 -12.33 27.29
CA ARG A 641 -57.49 -11.03 26.62
C ARG A 641 -56.94 -9.93 27.53
N SER A 642 -57.27 -9.98 28.82
CA SER A 642 -56.70 -9.08 29.82
C SER A 642 -55.19 -9.29 29.97
N ALA A 643 -54.71 -10.53 29.98
CA ALA A 643 -53.28 -10.84 30.04
C ALA A 643 -52.51 -10.30 28.81
N LEU A 644 -53.06 -10.45 27.60
CA LEU A 644 -52.47 -9.88 26.39
C LEU A 644 -52.44 -8.35 26.44
N ALA A 645 -53.53 -7.70 26.86
CA ALA A 645 -53.57 -6.23 27.00
C ALA A 645 -52.53 -5.70 28.02
N GLU A 646 -52.28 -6.45 29.10
CA GLU A 646 -51.21 -6.12 30.05
C GLU A 646 -49.82 -6.28 29.42
N LEU A 647 -49.58 -7.34 28.65
CA LEU A 647 -48.32 -7.51 27.92
C LEU A 647 -48.10 -6.38 26.92
N GLU A 648 -49.14 -6.01 26.17
CA GLU A 648 -49.13 -4.86 25.26
C GLU A 648 -48.76 -3.57 25.97
N THR A 649 -49.35 -3.34 27.14
CA THR A 649 -49.05 -2.18 27.99
C THR A 649 -47.59 -2.18 28.41
N ARG A 650 -47.08 -3.30 28.95
CA ARG A 650 -45.68 -3.42 29.41
C ARG A 650 -44.67 -3.22 28.28
N VAL A 651 -44.96 -3.77 27.08
CA VAL A 651 -44.10 -3.59 25.91
C VAL A 651 -44.18 -2.15 25.41
N ALA A 652 -45.36 -1.56 25.33
CA ALA A 652 -45.54 -0.17 24.90
C ALA A 652 -44.83 0.80 25.85
N GLU A 653 -44.95 0.60 27.17
CA GLU A 653 -44.21 1.36 28.17
C GLU A 653 -42.70 1.19 27.98
N GLY A 654 -42.19 -0.05 27.95
CA GLY A 654 -40.76 -0.32 27.87
C GLY A 654 -40.10 0.10 26.54
N THR A 655 -40.86 0.14 25.45
CA THR A 655 -40.39 0.59 24.12
C THR A 655 -40.67 2.07 23.86
N SER A 656 -41.34 2.77 24.77
CA SER A 656 -41.60 4.20 24.63
C SER A 656 -40.31 5.01 24.65
N VAL A 657 -40.34 6.15 23.97
CA VAL A 657 -39.27 7.16 24.01
C VAL A 657 -38.90 7.49 25.47
N GLN A 658 -39.90 7.73 26.32
CA GLN A 658 -39.70 8.10 27.72
C GLN A 658 -39.01 6.99 28.53
N ALA A 659 -39.37 5.72 28.30
CA ALA A 659 -38.70 4.60 28.96
C ALA A 659 -37.26 4.42 28.47
N GLN A 660 -36.97 4.62 27.18
CA GLN A 660 -35.60 4.57 26.66
C GLN A 660 -34.75 5.72 27.23
N ILE A 661 -35.28 6.93 27.29
CA ILE A 661 -34.64 8.08 27.94
C ILE A 661 -34.37 7.77 29.42
N ALA A 662 -35.38 7.30 30.15
CA ALA A 662 -35.24 6.96 31.57
C ALA A 662 -34.21 5.84 31.78
N MET A 663 -34.20 4.84 30.89
CA MET A 663 -33.23 3.74 30.91
C MET A 663 -31.81 4.28 30.72
N TRP A 664 -31.58 5.15 29.75
CA TRP A 664 -30.27 5.78 29.55
C TRP A 664 -29.87 6.65 30.75
N ARG A 665 -30.80 7.38 31.38
CA ARG A 665 -30.47 8.23 32.53
C ARG A 665 -30.16 7.45 33.81
N THR A 666 -30.89 6.37 34.07
CA THR A 666 -30.94 5.76 35.42
C THR A 666 -30.20 4.43 35.53
N ARG A 667 -29.98 3.72 34.42
CA ARG A 667 -29.42 2.36 34.47
C ARG A 667 -27.91 2.39 34.72
N ARG A 668 -27.49 1.67 35.76
CA ARG A 668 -26.07 1.59 36.17
C ARG A 668 -25.24 0.65 35.29
N ASP A 669 -25.84 -0.43 34.79
CA ASP A 669 -25.17 -1.38 33.89
C ASP A 669 -25.35 -0.96 32.42
N ARG A 670 -24.58 0.07 32.04
CA ARG A 670 -24.64 0.70 30.71
C ARG A 670 -24.10 -0.21 29.62
N ALA A 671 -23.10 -1.04 29.92
CA ALA A 671 -22.52 -1.96 28.95
C ALA A 671 -23.48 -3.10 28.57
N ALA A 672 -24.26 -3.63 29.52
CA ALA A 672 -25.29 -4.61 29.20
C ALA A 672 -26.43 -3.99 28.38
N MET A 673 -26.80 -2.74 28.65
CA MET A 673 -27.85 -2.03 27.91
C MET A 673 -27.57 -1.94 26.40
N PHE A 674 -26.34 -1.67 25.99
CA PHE A 674 -25.98 -1.59 24.56
C PHE A 674 -25.82 -2.95 23.88
N LYS A 675 -25.80 -4.03 24.65
CA LYS A 675 -25.96 -5.39 24.13
C LYS A 675 -27.44 -5.74 23.94
N GLU A 676 -28.37 -4.98 24.55
CA GLU A 676 -29.79 -5.21 24.35
C GLU A 676 -30.23 -4.81 22.93
N THR A 677 -31.19 -5.56 22.44
CA THR A 677 -31.60 -5.55 21.03
C THR A 677 -32.79 -4.61 20.79
N HIS A 678 -32.73 -3.42 21.37
CA HIS A 678 -33.78 -2.41 21.22
C HIS A 678 -33.79 -1.81 19.82
N ARG A 679 -35.00 -1.46 19.34
CA ARG A 679 -35.16 -0.45 18.30
C ARG A 679 -35.11 0.91 18.99
N TRP A 680 -34.02 1.64 18.77
CA TRP A 680 -33.76 2.93 19.41
C TRP A 680 -34.55 4.05 18.72
N HIS A 681 -35.17 4.92 19.51
CA HIS A 681 -35.82 6.15 19.02
C HIS A 681 -34.77 7.24 18.81
N TRP A 682 -33.91 7.04 17.80
CA TRP A 682 -32.70 7.85 17.62
C TRP A 682 -32.97 9.35 17.51
N ALA A 683 -34.02 9.77 16.82
CA ALA A 683 -34.35 11.18 16.63
C ALA A 683 -34.74 11.85 17.96
N GLU A 684 -35.58 11.19 18.75
CA GLU A 684 -36.05 11.67 20.05
C GLU A 684 -34.96 11.57 21.12
N LEU A 685 -34.15 10.52 21.10
CA LEU A 685 -32.97 10.39 21.96
C LEU A 685 -31.96 11.49 21.65
N LEU A 686 -31.73 11.80 20.37
CA LEU A 686 -30.86 12.91 19.99
C LEU A 686 -31.45 14.27 20.40
N ALA A 687 -32.76 14.47 20.23
CA ALA A 687 -33.44 15.69 20.68
C ALA A 687 -33.37 15.86 22.21
N GLU A 688 -33.55 14.77 22.95
CA GLU A 688 -33.43 14.73 24.41
C GLU A 688 -31.98 14.97 24.85
N HIS A 689 -31.00 14.39 24.17
CA HIS A 689 -29.59 14.64 24.41
C HIS A 689 -29.25 16.13 24.23
N ARG A 690 -29.74 16.75 23.15
CA ARG A 690 -29.57 18.19 22.92
C ARG A 690 -30.24 19.05 24.01
N ARG A 691 -31.37 18.60 24.55
CA ARG A 691 -32.08 19.29 25.65
C ARG A 691 -31.33 19.14 26.97
N GLU A 692 -30.88 17.93 27.28
CA GLU A 692 -30.20 17.58 28.51
C GLU A 692 -29.23 16.41 28.22
N PRO A 693 -27.92 16.70 28.05
CA PRO A 693 -26.96 15.72 27.60
C PRO A 693 -26.96 14.42 28.42
N PHE A 694 -26.89 13.29 27.71
CA PHE A 694 -26.67 12.00 28.33
C PHE A 694 -25.25 11.89 28.89
N HIS A 695 -25.06 10.96 29.82
CA HIS A 695 -23.75 10.77 30.45
C HIS A 695 -22.69 10.34 29.42
N GLY A 696 -21.46 10.82 29.57
CA GLY A 696 -20.37 10.53 28.63
C GLY A 696 -20.17 9.02 28.36
N ASP A 697 -20.12 8.18 29.39
CA ASP A 697 -20.03 6.72 29.22
C ASP A 697 -21.08 6.11 28.28
N ILE A 698 -22.28 6.70 28.21
CA ILE A 698 -23.34 6.25 27.28
C ILE A 698 -22.96 6.68 25.89
N VAL A 699 -22.69 7.97 25.68
CA VAL A 699 -22.31 8.53 24.38
C VAL A 699 -21.12 7.79 23.79
N GLY A 700 -20.08 7.50 24.58
CA GLY A 700 -18.89 6.76 24.12
C GLY A 700 -19.16 5.31 23.71
N LEU A 701 -20.24 4.69 24.19
CA LEU A 701 -20.62 3.32 23.79
C LEU A 701 -21.57 3.30 22.58
N LEU A 702 -22.19 4.42 22.21
CA LEU A 702 -23.15 4.52 21.10
C LEU A 702 -22.60 4.13 19.72
N PRO A 703 -21.32 4.38 19.35
CA PRO A 703 -20.80 3.99 18.03
C PRO A 703 -20.87 2.48 17.76
N ARG A 704 -20.97 1.66 18.82
CA ARG A 704 -21.07 0.20 18.72
C ARG A 704 -22.49 -0.28 18.44
N VAL A 705 -23.47 0.61 18.52
CA VAL A 705 -24.88 0.29 18.31
C VAL A 705 -25.22 0.47 16.83
N PRO A 706 -25.90 -0.50 16.19
CA PRO A 706 -26.40 -0.35 14.83
C PRO A 706 -27.21 0.93 14.64
N ASP A 707 -27.08 1.55 13.46
CA ASP A 707 -27.81 2.75 13.05
C ASP A 707 -27.61 4.00 13.93
N CYS A 708 -26.58 4.02 14.78
CA CYS A 708 -26.24 5.18 15.60
C CYS A 708 -26.08 6.45 14.73
N PRO A 709 -26.81 7.55 15.00
CA PRO A 709 -26.68 8.81 14.28
C PRO A 709 -25.25 9.34 14.22
N GLU A 710 -24.86 9.90 13.09
CA GLU A 710 -23.52 10.45 12.87
C GLU A 710 -23.15 11.56 13.88
N GLU A 711 -24.14 12.29 14.38
CA GLU A 711 -23.95 13.29 15.44
C GLU A 711 -23.51 12.63 16.75
N PHE A 712 -24.13 11.52 17.15
CA PHE A 712 -23.68 10.75 18.30
C PHE A 712 -22.32 10.11 18.05
N ARG A 713 -21.99 9.68 16.83
CA ARG A 713 -20.65 9.15 16.52
C ARG A 713 -19.57 10.23 16.68
N ARG A 714 -19.79 11.40 16.10
CA ARG A 714 -18.90 12.57 16.26
C ARG A 714 -18.75 13.00 17.72
N GLU A 715 -19.85 13.01 18.48
CA GLU A 715 -19.78 13.35 19.90
C GLU A 715 -19.10 12.23 20.72
N ALA A 716 -19.37 10.98 20.40
CA ALA A 716 -18.71 9.83 21.02
C ALA A 716 -17.21 9.84 20.79
N GLU A 717 -16.72 10.31 19.64
CA GLU A 717 -15.29 10.56 19.46
C GLU A 717 -14.80 11.56 20.52
N THR A 718 -15.48 12.69 20.73
CA THR A 718 -15.09 13.66 21.78
C THR A 718 -15.14 13.10 23.20
N VAL A 719 -16.05 12.16 23.48
CA VAL A 719 -16.29 11.58 24.81
C VAL A 719 -15.44 10.35 25.08
N LEU A 720 -15.18 9.50 24.08
CA LEU A 720 -14.22 8.40 24.19
C LEU A 720 -12.83 8.95 24.52
N LEU A 721 -12.49 10.10 23.92
CA LEU A 721 -11.29 10.86 24.28
C LEU A 721 -11.30 11.32 25.77
N THR A 722 -12.48 11.57 26.38
CA THR A 722 -12.60 11.84 27.84
C THR A 722 -12.52 10.61 28.73
N PHE A 723 -12.93 9.45 28.24
CA PHE A 723 -12.88 8.18 28.97
C PHE A 723 -11.46 7.60 29.00
N GLU A 724 -10.66 7.92 27.99
CA GLU A 724 -9.26 7.51 27.83
C GLU A 724 -8.26 8.24 28.76
N GLY A 725 -8.71 9.00 29.76
CA GLY A 725 -7.85 9.42 30.86
C GLY A 725 -8.43 10.53 31.71
N LYS A 726 -8.23 10.45 33.04
CA LYS A 726 -8.64 11.47 34.02
C LYS A 726 -8.21 12.90 33.65
N MET A 727 -7.19 13.02 32.79
CA MET A 727 -6.49 14.27 32.46
C MET A 727 -7.13 14.96 31.28
N TYR A 728 -7.51 14.20 30.25
CA TYR A 728 -8.27 14.71 29.11
C TYR A 728 -9.67 15.16 29.57
N GLY A 729 -10.32 14.42 30.47
CA GLY A 729 -11.58 14.85 31.09
C GLY A 729 -11.49 16.20 31.81
N ARG A 730 -10.35 16.53 32.42
CA ARG A 730 -10.13 17.84 33.06
C ARG A 730 -10.04 18.98 32.05
N LEU A 731 -9.39 18.77 30.92
CA LEU A 731 -9.39 19.76 29.82
C LEU A 731 -10.81 20.02 29.33
N MET A 732 -11.61 18.96 29.19
CA MET A 732 -13.01 19.08 28.77
C MET A 732 -13.89 19.76 29.82
N SER A 733 -13.53 19.71 31.11
CA SER A 733 -14.20 20.50 32.17
C SER A 733 -13.81 21.98 32.18
N GLY A 734 -13.04 22.45 31.19
CA GLY A 734 -12.63 23.85 31.06
C GLY A 734 -11.42 24.23 31.92
N ILE A 735 -10.70 23.26 32.50
CA ILE A 735 -9.43 23.56 33.18
C ILE A 735 -8.40 23.90 32.10
N PRO A 736 -7.71 25.05 32.20
CA PRO A 736 -6.73 25.46 31.21
C PRO A 736 -5.61 24.42 31.00
N PRO A 737 -5.16 24.19 29.74
CA PRO A 737 -4.12 23.22 29.40
C PRO A 737 -2.86 23.32 30.26
N GLU A 738 -2.37 24.53 30.52
CA GLU A 738 -1.16 24.79 31.29
C GLU A 738 -1.25 24.25 32.73
N LYS A 739 -2.45 24.32 33.34
CA LYS A 739 -2.67 23.79 34.70
C LYS A 739 -2.69 22.27 34.71
N VAL A 740 -3.29 21.65 33.68
CA VAL A 740 -3.32 20.19 33.56
C VAL A 740 -1.92 19.66 33.31
N LEU A 741 -1.19 20.24 32.35
CA LEU A 741 0.18 19.86 32.00
C LEU A 741 1.15 20.05 33.17
N ALA A 742 1.02 21.11 33.97
CA ALA A 742 1.89 21.37 35.12
C ALA A 742 1.55 20.55 36.38
N THR A 743 0.38 19.89 36.43
CA THR A 743 -0.02 19.08 37.60
C THR A 743 0.27 17.60 37.41
N PHE A 744 0.36 17.12 36.17
CA PHE A 744 0.29 15.69 35.87
C PHE A 744 1.36 15.21 34.90
N GLU A 745 2.04 14.14 35.30
CA GLU A 745 3.11 13.52 34.53
C GLU A 745 2.60 12.95 33.20
N ILE A 746 3.25 13.37 32.12
CA ILE A 746 3.13 12.80 30.78
C ILE A 746 3.85 11.46 30.80
N GLY A 747 3.22 10.40 30.28
CA GLY A 747 3.73 9.02 30.40
C GLY A 747 2.93 8.13 31.37
N HIS A 748 1.87 8.66 31.98
CA HIS A 748 0.83 7.84 32.61
C HIS A 748 0.28 6.82 31.59
N PRO A 749 -0.07 5.58 31.99
CA PRO A 749 -0.56 4.51 31.10
C PRO A 749 -1.78 4.88 30.24
N ASP A 750 -2.46 5.98 30.58
CA ASP A 750 -3.67 6.46 29.92
C ASP A 750 -3.40 7.13 28.55
N GLY A 751 -2.15 7.53 28.24
CA GLY A 751 -1.79 8.00 26.88
C GLY A 751 -2.45 9.31 26.41
N TRP A 752 -3.05 10.09 27.31
CA TRP A 752 -3.98 11.20 27.04
C TRP A 752 -3.46 12.38 26.20
N LEU A 753 -2.13 12.62 26.16
CA LEU A 753 -1.56 13.83 25.57
C LEU A 753 -1.76 13.90 24.05
N ILE A 754 -1.52 12.80 23.33
CA ILE A 754 -1.65 12.77 21.87
C ILE A 754 -3.11 12.99 21.44
N PRO A 755 -4.09 12.28 22.02
CA PRO A 755 -5.49 12.58 21.76
C PRO A 755 -5.87 14.04 22.06
N ALA A 756 -5.33 14.64 23.14
CA ALA A 756 -5.57 16.06 23.48
C ALA A 756 -5.04 17.04 22.43
N ILE A 757 -3.92 16.70 21.80
CA ILE A 757 -3.31 17.48 20.74
C ILE A 757 -4.08 17.32 19.42
N GLU A 758 -4.44 16.09 19.05
CA GLU A 758 -5.22 15.80 17.83
C GLU A 758 -6.60 16.46 17.88
N ALA A 759 -7.21 16.56 19.07
CA ALA A 759 -8.46 17.28 19.28
C ALA A 759 -8.31 18.81 19.43
N GLY A 760 -7.09 19.36 19.29
CA GLY A 760 -6.81 20.80 19.40
C GLY A 760 -7.04 21.39 20.79
N ARG A 761 -7.08 20.57 21.85
CA ARG A 761 -7.29 21.01 23.24
C ARG A 761 -6.00 21.40 23.93
N VAL A 762 -4.90 20.79 23.53
CA VAL A 762 -3.55 21.15 23.91
C VAL A 762 -2.80 21.46 22.63
N THR A 763 -2.12 22.60 22.58
CA THR A 763 -1.16 22.86 21.51
C THR A 763 0.18 22.24 21.87
N TRP A 764 0.98 21.88 20.86
CA TRP A 764 2.35 21.45 21.12
C TRP A 764 3.18 22.51 21.83
N ALA A 765 2.92 23.81 21.60
CA ALA A 765 3.58 24.88 22.33
C ALA A 765 3.32 24.79 23.84
N GLN A 766 2.06 24.59 24.25
CA GLN A 766 1.73 24.38 25.66
C GLN A 766 2.36 23.10 26.22
N ALA A 767 2.33 22.00 25.47
CA ALA A 767 2.92 20.73 25.90
C ALA A 767 4.44 20.84 26.11
N VAL A 768 5.14 21.53 25.20
CA VAL A 768 6.57 21.82 25.30
C VAL A 768 6.85 22.76 26.48
N GLU A 769 6.01 23.77 26.67
CA GLU A 769 6.25 24.79 27.70
C GLU A 769 6.01 24.26 29.12
N HIS A 770 4.93 23.50 29.34
CA HIS A 770 4.42 23.15 30.67
C HIS A 770 4.41 21.65 30.97
N GLY A 771 4.54 20.80 29.96
CA GLY A 771 4.49 19.35 30.15
C GLY A 771 5.73 18.84 30.89
N PHE A 772 5.54 17.91 31.82
CA PHE A 772 6.60 17.22 32.54
C PHE A 772 6.31 15.72 32.66
N PRO A 773 7.31 14.84 32.84
CA PRO A 773 8.73 15.14 32.73
C PRO A 773 9.14 15.41 31.28
N ALA A 774 10.16 16.28 31.11
CA ALA A 774 10.67 16.72 29.80
C ALA A 774 10.97 15.56 28.84
N GLU A 775 11.56 14.48 29.38
CA GLU A 775 11.86 13.25 28.62
C GLU A 775 10.61 12.68 27.92
N ASN A 776 9.50 12.59 28.64
CA ASN A 776 8.28 11.99 28.10
C ASN A 776 7.62 12.91 27.06
N VAL A 777 7.67 14.23 27.27
CA VAL A 777 7.22 15.21 26.27
C VAL A 777 8.03 15.06 24.98
N LEU A 778 9.36 15.03 25.08
CA LEU A 778 10.26 14.88 23.92
C LEU A 778 10.05 13.53 23.21
N ARG A 779 9.78 12.46 23.96
CA ARG A 779 9.41 11.15 23.39
C ARG A 779 8.16 11.23 22.53
N HIS A 780 7.10 11.87 23.06
CA HIS A 780 5.85 12.08 22.32
C HIS A 780 6.05 13.01 21.13
N LEU A 781 6.83 14.08 21.30
CA LEU A 781 7.17 15.03 20.24
C LEU A 781 7.89 14.34 19.08
N ASN A 782 8.87 13.47 19.35
CA ASN A 782 9.60 12.75 18.31
C ASN A 782 8.68 11.80 17.51
N ARG A 783 7.69 11.19 18.18
CA ARG A 783 6.74 10.25 17.56
C ARG A 783 5.59 10.94 16.81
N HIS A 784 5.07 12.04 17.34
CA HIS A 784 3.79 12.62 16.89
C HIS A 784 3.85 14.14 16.60
N GLY A 785 4.88 14.85 17.06
CA GLY A 785 4.92 16.31 17.04
C GLY A 785 5.44 16.97 15.77
N ARG A 786 5.52 16.24 14.67
CA ARG A 786 5.99 16.78 13.37
C ARG A 786 4.85 17.43 12.60
N ASP A 787 3.73 16.74 12.47
CA ASP A 787 2.59 17.21 11.67
C ASP A 787 1.78 18.31 12.41
N GLY A 788 2.00 18.45 13.72
CA GLY A 788 1.31 19.44 14.57
C GLY A 788 2.12 20.68 14.95
N GLY A 789 3.29 20.94 14.35
CA GLY A 789 4.10 22.13 14.64
C GLY A 789 4.89 22.08 15.96
N GLY A 790 4.99 20.93 16.63
CA GLY A 790 5.66 20.85 17.93
C GLY A 790 7.18 21.01 17.88
N HIS A 791 7.82 20.62 16.78
CA HIS A 791 9.24 20.89 16.58
C HIS A 791 9.51 22.39 16.39
N GLU A 792 8.58 23.14 15.79
CA GLU A 792 8.69 24.59 15.64
C GLU A 792 8.59 25.28 16.99
N ALA A 793 7.64 24.85 17.83
CA ALA A 793 7.50 25.34 19.20
C ALA A 793 8.74 25.05 20.05
N LEU A 794 9.30 23.82 19.96
CA LEU A 794 10.55 23.48 20.63
C LEU A 794 11.72 24.33 20.11
N SER A 795 11.81 24.53 18.79
CA SER A 795 12.88 25.34 18.18
C SER A 795 12.79 26.80 18.63
N ALA A 796 11.59 27.37 18.71
CA ALA A 796 11.37 28.72 19.22
C ALA A 796 11.80 28.84 20.69
N LEU A 797 11.36 27.90 21.54
CA LEU A 797 11.75 27.89 22.96
C LEU A 797 13.27 27.75 23.15
N MET A 798 13.92 26.89 22.35
CA MET A 798 15.37 26.72 22.38
C MET A 798 16.10 27.98 21.92
N ARG A 799 15.64 28.64 20.85
CA ARG A 799 16.23 29.91 20.39
C ARG A 799 16.13 31.00 21.45
N ASP A 800 14.96 31.14 22.07
CA ASP A 800 14.69 32.17 23.07
C ASP A 800 15.47 31.92 24.37
N THR A 801 15.67 30.65 24.74
CA THR A 801 16.27 30.26 26.03
C THR A 801 17.78 30.03 25.94
N LEU A 802 18.24 29.29 24.92
CA LEU A 802 19.65 28.92 24.79
C LEU A 802 20.46 29.93 23.96
N LYS A 803 19.82 30.76 23.12
CA LYS A 803 20.47 31.78 22.26
C LYS A 803 21.69 31.25 21.51
N ASP A 804 21.51 30.08 20.87
CA ASP A 804 22.53 29.38 20.08
C ASP A 804 23.77 28.90 20.87
N SER A 805 23.74 28.92 22.22
CA SER A 805 24.84 28.43 23.06
C SER A 805 24.99 26.89 22.94
N PRO A 806 26.11 26.40 22.36
CA PRO A 806 26.35 24.96 22.27
C PRO A 806 26.59 24.32 23.65
N GLU A 807 27.17 25.06 24.60
CA GLU A 807 27.39 24.59 25.97
C GLU A 807 26.09 24.38 26.73
N ALA A 808 25.15 25.34 26.61
CA ALA A 808 23.85 25.23 27.27
C ALA A 808 23.03 24.08 26.67
N TRP A 809 23.12 23.87 25.34
CA TRP A 809 22.52 22.71 24.68
C TRP A 809 23.10 21.39 25.21
N LEU A 810 24.43 21.29 25.29
CA LEU A 810 25.11 20.08 25.76
C LEU A 810 24.73 19.75 27.21
N LEU A 811 24.68 20.78 28.07
CA LEU A 811 24.27 20.62 29.46
C LEU A 811 22.81 20.16 29.55
N ALA A 812 21.89 20.73 28.76
CA ALA A 812 20.49 20.29 28.73
C ALA A 812 20.36 18.81 28.33
N VAL A 813 21.09 18.35 27.32
CA VAL A 813 21.11 16.94 26.91
C VAL A 813 21.63 16.04 28.04
N SER A 814 22.69 16.46 28.73
CA SER A 814 23.26 15.68 29.84
C SER A 814 22.35 15.59 31.05
N MET A 815 21.53 16.62 31.28
CA MET A 815 20.57 16.68 32.38
C MET A 815 19.27 15.92 32.09
N LEU A 816 18.92 15.70 30.82
CA LEU A 816 17.63 15.14 30.42
C LEU A 816 17.28 13.81 31.11
N PRO A 817 18.18 12.81 31.20
CA PRO A 817 17.86 11.57 31.88
C PRO A 817 17.56 11.80 33.37
N GLY A 818 16.31 11.54 33.77
CA GLY A 818 15.85 11.75 35.14
C GLY A 818 15.48 13.20 35.51
N PHE A 819 15.44 14.12 34.55
CA PHE A 819 14.91 15.46 34.79
C PHE A 819 13.39 15.42 34.98
N THR A 820 12.92 15.78 36.17
CA THR A 820 11.50 15.68 36.55
C THR A 820 10.66 16.88 36.12
N GLY A 821 11.29 18.00 35.76
CA GLY A 821 10.62 19.22 35.32
C GLY A 821 10.24 19.22 33.83
N SER A 822 9.72 20.36 33.38
CA SER A 822 9.35 20.64 31.99
C SER A 822 10.56 20.91 31.09
N ILE A 823 10.34 20.92 29.76
CA ILE A 823 11.41 21.27 28.80
C ILE A 823 11.88 22.71 29.04
N THR A 824 10.97 23.65 29.33
CA THR A 824 11.32 25.04 29.66
C THR A 824 12.25 25.11 30.86
N GLU A 825 11.96 24.39 31.93
CA GLU A 825 12.79 24.35 33.14
C GLU A 825 14.16 23.72 32.86
N LEU A 826 14.19 22.65 32.06
CA LEU A 826 15.44 22.02 31.63
C LEU A 826 16.34 23.01 30.90
N LEU A 827 15.80 23.68 29.87
CA LEU A 827 16.55 24.61 29.03
C LEU A 827 17.00 25.86 29.81
N ARG A 828 16.14 26.42 30.67
CA ARG A 828 16.50 27.57 31.51
C ARG A 828 17.57 27.22 32.54
N THR A 829 17.48 26.05 33.15
CA THR A 829 18.49 25.58 34.12
C THR A 829 19.83 25.41 33.43
N ALA A 830 19.85 24.81 32.25
CA ALA A 830 21.07 24.63 31.47
C ALA A 830 21.68 25.98 31.02
N ALA A 831 20.87 26.91 30.50
CA ALA A 831 21.33 28.25 30.13
C ALA A 831 21.93 28.99 31.33
N THR A 832 21.20 29.07 32.45
CA THR A 832 21.65 29.77 33.66
C THR A 832 22.95 29.19 34.23
N ALA A 833 23.14 27.88 34.14
CA ALA A 833 24.33 27.22 34.64
C ALA A 833 25.59 27.47 33.79
N VAL A 834 25.41 27.79 32.50
CA VAL A 834 26.51 28.08 31.57
C VAL A 834 26.90 29.56 31.58
N GLY A 835 25.97 30.46 31.93
CA GLY A 835 26.17 31.92 31.99
C GLY A 835 25.48 32.62 30.84
#